data_AF-A0A969R4H3-F1
#
_entry.id   AF-A0A969R4H3-F1
#
_cell.length_a   1.000
_cell.length_b   1.000
_cell.length_c   1.000
_cell.angle_alpha   90.00
_cell.angle_beta   90.00
_cell.angle_gamma   90.00
#
_symmetry.space_group_name_H-M   'P 1'
#
loop_
_entity.id
_entity.type
_entity.pdbx_description
1 polymer ?
#
loop_
_entity_poly.entity_id
_entity_poly.type
_entity_poly.pdbx_seq_one_letter_code
_entity_poly.pdbx_strand_id
1 'polypeptide(L)'
;MPKTERILSYLPGTFRLFPQAPVLYAVVDAFGQELQSAENTLAEVMSAHWVDHADRTAEEVHDLERLAALYGLAPRRNEEGEILEGVEEFREHLKRYIRTFLEGTVTVQGILRVTAEALGLRIADDYRDLDSWWNQSTSLNPGSKPPFVTRAMVIDEAAQGVFGFTAKRAIGTSATHAEVMGEIDLSRGIDLRQQNLLRIKVDQQAAVEIDFANHPHIPRPRAAVLPDIVAALRDRLAPNVADQVADQVVDQDGKHLILRSPTTGTNSKITFELPRSTDALETLLGIAPGIYRGGEAPATPARLVGIKNLQNGADLRLARFLRLAIERQPAIVVDCTAGATDLERVSLDQIVSVLNSNISPAIATHDGSFLTITSAVAGSTSQLEVQNFEDIERDARKILFGNVPASTIGNSAQPAKIVSNIDLVSPVNLSRRQFLRLKINNSELEINIAGNIPEKTSLGEMITKINAVVPNLASTSENGRLQLTAPVSETSQLAVLPLRYLELIEYPPVKVSQSISTQHGNSWTITNDGVADTIAKIKITSPQGSVGITLVNEAIDWQVRLLTVVAIAETVKLFQHPDLGLQAILTSITGETRTLPSSQILVGLVQGIQTQVPFAGEKLLSDGLLQLNSTTPNLVILRAISTQGTIAVTIIEQATPETSETRDRLFDVTFRQALGNSDPVIEFYTGVTIGTGSTQSNSLAQQINSGSTRSKLVKAEELPKHTVLSLPCGKSRWRYLDCYDSRFNQSNFNQHRFAGGLCAERGVFNVSHFSTSSDTIAAVFTSIHALPDPLVNITFDWVSHRAGAFAVNLPSDLPPQFGGKFNEARFSQVKDQPEVFAQAVTEPATDPHALVKLINQGIPDVTPAIAPSHLIQAQQVTQLPPGWQPIKLPFRKPQFLKSGTPETPAKLYLAEEGFEGFIELQAKQVGSWGNEIAVSARPAGAARYDLSILYHRSRFENARAIVRGGETLPALAEDLLKPGAIGVLQAKAAGIQATVTRDGCGDGVFRGMGDEDNSSFHSAMLK
;
A
#
# COMPACT_ATOMS: atom_id res chain seq x y z
N MET A 1 -53.97 0.39 19.36
CA MET A 1 -55.02 0.54 20.37
C MET A 1 -54.41 1.26 21.56
N PRO A 2 -54.87 2.45 21.95
CA PRO A 2 -54.40 3.15 23.14
C PRO A 2 -54.46 2.26 24.38
N LYS A 3 -53.46 2.35 25.26
CA LYS A 3 -53.42 1.53 26.48
C LYS A 3 -54.63 1.73 27.38
N THR A 4 -55.18 2.93 27.41
CA THR A 4 -56.44 3.25 28.08
C THR A 4 -57.56 2.29 27.66
N GLU A 5 -57.77 2.09 26.36
CA GLU A 5 -58.81 1.19 25.85
C GLU A 5 -58.51 -0.27 26.18
N ARG A 6 -57.23 -0.65 26.16
CA ARG A 6 -56.79 -2.01 26.53
C ARG A 6 -57.03 -2.29 28.01
N ILE A 7 -56.75 -1.35 28.91
CA ILE A 7 -57.03 -1.47 30.35
C ILE A 7 -58.54 -1.57 30.58
N LEU A 8 -59.34 -0.71 29.94
CA LEU A 8 -60.80 -0.77 30.01
C LEU A 8 -61.36 -2.11 29.51
N SER A 9 -60.70 -2.75 28.52
CA SER A 9 -61.10 -4.08 28.04
C SER A 9 -60.93 -5.19 29.08
N TYR A 10 -59.99 -5.06 30.02
CA TYR A 10 -59.76 -6.04 31.09
C TYR A 10 -60.67 -5.84 32.30
N LEU A 11 -61.38 -4.71 32.39
CA LEU A 11 -62.32 -4.50 33.49
C LEU A 11 -63.55 -5.43 33.35
N PRO A 12 -64.08 -5.96 34.46
CA PRO A 12 -65.29 -6.75 34.47
C PRO A 12 -66.46 -6.03 33.77
N GLY A 13 -67.35 -6.78 33.13
CA GLY A 13 -68.48 -6.24 32.37
C GLY A 13 -69.41 -5.31 33.17
N THR A 14 -69.39 -5.40 34.51
CA THR A 14 -70.08 -4.48 35.43
C THR A 14 -69.65 -3.01 35.27
N PHE A 15 -68.45 -2.75 34.73
CA PHE A 15 -67.93 -1.41 34.44
C PHE A 15 -68.20 -0.93 33.00
N ARG A 16 -68.77 -1.77 32.12
CA ARG A 16 -68.95 -1.49 30.68
C ARG A 16 -70.25 -0.77 30.30
N LEU A 17 -71.12 -0.41 31.26
CA LEU A 17 -72.50 0.03 30.98
C LEU A 17 -72.84 1.50 31.28
N PHE A 18 -71.85 2.41 31.35
CA PHE A 18 -72.15 3.85 31.37
C PHE A 18 -71.55 4.56 30.16
N PRO A 19 -72.31 5.44 29.48
CA PRO A 19 -71.75 6.31 28.45
C PRO A 19 -70.70 7.20 29.14
N GLN A 20 -69.42 6.84 28.96
CA GLN A 20 -68.25 7.43 29.59
C GLN A 20 -68.48 7.86 31.04
N ALA A 21 -68.30 6.96 32.01
CA ALA A 21 -68.08 7.37 33.39
C ALA A 21 -66.83 8.27 33.41
N PRO A 22 -66.96 9.61 33.42
CA PRO A 22 -65.86 10.50 33.00
C PRO A 22 -64.69 10.39 33.98
N VAL A 23 -65.03 10.12 35.25
CA VAL A 23 -64.07 9.94 36.33
C VAL A 23 -63.28 8.64 36.17
N LEU A 24 -63.95 7.51 35.88
CA LEU A 24 -63.24 6.23 35.70
C LEU A 24 -62.39 6.26 34.43
N TYR A 25 -62.92 6.81 33.33
CA TYR A 25 -62.14 6.99 32.11
C TYR A 25 -60.94 7.91 32.35
N ALA A 26 -61.12 9.07 32.99
CA ALA A 26 -60.01 9.99 33.29
C ALA A 26 -58.93 9.35 34.17
N VAL A 27 -59.31 8.55 35.18
CA VAL A 27 -58.35 7.83 36.02
C VAL A 27 -57.61 6.75 35.22
N VAL A 28 -58.33 5.96 34.43
CA VAL A 28 -57.73 4.90 33.59
C VAL A 28 -56.89 5.50 32.46
N ASP A 29 -57.27 6.66 31.93
CA ASP A 29 -56.54 7.36 30.88
C ASP A 29 -55.25 7.98 31.42
N ALA A 30 -55.30 8.64 32.58
CA ALA A 30 -54.09 9.11 33.26
C ALA A 30 -53.11 7.94 33.52
N PHE A 31 -53.60 6.80 34.03
CA PHE A 31 -52.76 5.63 34.25
C PHE A 31 -52.29 4.98 32.94
N GLY A 32 -53.13 4.96 31.91
CA GLY A 32 -52.81 4.44 30.58
C GLY A 32 -51.74 5.26 29.88
N GLN A 33 -51.79 6.59 30.00
CA GLN A 33 -50.80 7.53 29.50
C GLN A 33 -49.46 7.37 30.25
N GLU A 34 -49.48 7.31 31.57
CA GLU A 34 -48.28 7.05 32.39
C GLU A 34 -47.64 5.70 32.03
N LEU A 35 -48.44 4.64 31.87
CA LEU A 35 -47.93 3.33 31.49
C LEU A 35 -47.37 3.31 30.06
N GLN A 36 -47.96 4.07 29.14
CA GLN A 36 -47.42 4.23 27.79
C GLN A 36 -46.10 5.03 27.81
N SER A 37 -46.03 6.09 28.61
CA SER A 37 -44.81 6.86 28.82
C SER A 37 -43.70 6.00 29.40
N ALA A 38 -43.99 5.23 30.45
CA ALA A 38 -43.04 4.33 31.09
C ALA A 38 -42.50 3.25 30.14
N GLU A 39 -43.33 2.70 29.24
CA GLU A 39 -42.86 1.77 28.21
C GLU A 39 -41.99 2.45 27.16
N ASN A 40 -42.34 3.66 26.73
CA ASN A 40 -41.50 4.43 25.80
C ASN A 40 -40.13 4.72 26.43
N THR A 41 -40.09 5.15 27.70
CA THR A 41 -38.85 5.37 28.45
C THR A 41 -38.06 4.07 28.62
N LEU A 42 -38.71 2.95 28.90
CA LEU A 42 -38.04 1.65 28.98
C LEU A 42 -37.42 1.27 27.62
N ALA A 43 -38.14 1.47 26.52
CA ALA A 43 -37.64 1.22 25.18
C ALA A 43 -36.44 2.11 24.84
N GLU A 44 -36.49 3.40 25.20
CA GLU A 44 -35.37 4.34 25.06
C GLU A 44 -34.14 3.84 25.83
N VAL A 45 -34.29 3.51 27.13
CA VAL A 45 -33.20 2.98 27.95
C VAL A 45 -32.64 1.68 27.39
N MET A 46 -33.49 0.75 26.96
CA MET A 46 -33.03 -0.50 26.35
C MET A 46 -32.26 -0.23 25.05
N SER A 47 -32.69 0.74 24.24
CA SER A 47 -32.04 1.11 22.99
C SER A 47 -30.70 1.84 23.18
N ALA A 48 -30.54 2.60 24.27
CA ALA A 48 -29.31 3.32 24.63
C ALA A 48 -28.09 2.40 24.86
N HIS A 49 -28.31 1.12 25.13
CA HIS A 49 -27.24 0.14 25.36
C HIS A 49 -26.74 -0.55 24.07
N TRP A 50 -27.35 -0.27 22.92
CA TRP A 50 -26.99 -0.90 21.65
C TRP A 50 -26.28 0.10 20.75
N VAL A 51 -25.08 -0.23 20.27
CA VAL A 51 -24.26 0.64 19.42
C VAL A 51 -24.97 1.09 18.15
N ASP A 52 -25.98 0.36 17.64
CA ASP A 52 -26.76 0.77 16.47
C ASP A 52 -27.97 1.68 16.78
N HIS A 53 -28.33 1.82 18.06
CA HIS A 53 -29.54 2.52 18.49
C HIS A 53 -29.29 3.64 19.50
N ALA A 54 -28.19 3.61 20.24
CA ALA A 54 -27.81 4.66 21.20
C ALA A 54 -27.75 6.03 20.52
N ASP A 55 -28.30 7.06 21.16
CA ASP A 55 -28.41 8.43 20.63
C ASP A 55 -29.15 8.57 19.28
N ARG A 56 -29.84 7.54 18.79
CA ARG A 56 -30.52 7.60 17.49
C ARG A 56 -31.56 8.73 17.51
N THR A 57 -31.45 9.66 16.57
CA THR A 57 -32.24 10.92 16.46
C THR A 57 -31.90 12.03 17.45
N ALA A 58 -30.91 11.85 18.33
CA ALA A 58 -30.40 12.92 19.17
C ALA A 58 -29.48 13.87 18.36
N GLU A 59 -29.43 15.14 18.78
CA GLU A 59 -28.54 16.15 18.19
C GLU A 59 -27.10 16.03 18.73
N GLU A 60 -26.94 15.53 19.95
CA GLU A 60 -25.67 15.43 20.66
C GLU A 60 -25.32 13.98 21.02
N VAL A 61 -24.03 13.68 21.13
CA VAL A 61 -23.50 12.39 21.54
C VAL A 61 -23.53 12.29 23.06
N HIS A 62 -24.21 11.28 23.62
CA HIS A 62 -24.31 11.12 25.07
C HIS A 62 -24.16 9.66 25.52
N ASP A 63 -24.99 8.75 25.03
CA ASP A 63 -24.95 7.34 25.41
C ASP A 63 -23.83 6.59 24.67
N LEU A 64 -23.58 6.94 23.41
CA LEU A 64 -22.46 6.38 22.64
C LEU A 64 -21.11 6.72 23.27
N GLU A 65 -20.94 7.93 23.83
CA GLU A 65 -19.69 8.32 24.50
C GLU A 65 -19.41 7.41 25.70
N ARG A 66 -20.44 7.08 26.49
CA ARG A 66 -20.32 6.18 27.65
C ARG A 66 -19.96 4.76 27.23
N LEU A 67 -20.54 4.27 26.12
CA LEU A 67 -20.20 2.97 25.55
C LEU A 67 -18.75 2.96 25.03
N ALA A 68 -18.34 4.00 24.31
CA ALA A 68 -17.00 4.12 23.76
C ALA A 68 -15.91 4.21 24.86
N ALA A 69 -16.21 4.85 25.98
CA ALA A 69 -15.29 4.98 27.10
C ALA A 69 -14.86 3.61 27.68
N LEU A 70 -15.70 2.57 27.58
CA LEU A 70 -15.34 1.20 27.97
C LEU A 70 -14.18 0.63 27.13
N TYR A 71 -14.01 1.15 25.92
CA TYR A 71 -12.94 0.79 24.99
C TYR A 71 -11.79 1.82 24.99
N GLY A 72 -11.83 2.82 25.88
CA GLY A 72 -10.85 3.91 25.90
C GLY A 72 -10.98 4.89 24.74
N LEU A 73 -12.13 4.93 24.07
CA LEU A 73 -12.43 5.87 22.98
C LEU A 73 -13.34 7.00 23.47
N ALA A 74 -13.10 8.22 22.99
CA ALA A 74 -13.94 9.39 23.23
C ALA A 74 -14.25 10.13 21.92
N PRO A 75 -15.38 10.86 21.83
CA PRO A 75 -15.67 11.72 20.70
C PRO A 75 -14.57 12.77 20.52
N ARG A 76 -14.28 13.13 19.27
CA ARG A 76 -13.32 14.20 19.00
C ARG A 76 -13.88 15.53 19.50
N ARG A 77 -13.04 16.33 20.14
CA ARG A 77 -13.39 17.63 20.70
C ARG A 77 -12.48 18.73 20.14
N ASN A 78 -12.99 19.95 20.03
CA ASN A 78 -12.16 21.14 19.75
C ASN A 78 -11.42 21.60 21.02
N GLU A 79 -10.63 22.66 20.90
CA GLU A 79 -9.90 23.27 22.03
C GLU A 79 -10.85 23.79 23.12
N GLU A 80 -12.10 24.13 22.75
CA GLU A 80 -13.17 24.56 23.64
C GLU A 80 -13.93 23.41 24.32
N GLY A 81 -13.63 22.15 23.96
CA GLY A 81 -14.25 20.95 24.53
C GLY A 81 -15.59 20.53 23.88
N GLU A 82 -16.05 21.24 22.85
CA GLU A 82 -17.23 20.91 22.06
C GLU A 82 -16.96 19.71 21.15
N ILE A 83 -17.95 18.83 21.02
CA ILE A 83 -17.85 17.62 20.21
C ILE A 83 -17.88 17.99 18.72
N LEU A 84 -16.88 17.54 17.98
CA LEU A 84 -16.70 17.80 16.55
C LEU A 84 -17.42 16.78 15.66
N GLU A 85 -17.85 15.66 16.23
CA GLU A 85 -18.47 14.54 15.53
C GLU A 85 -19.97 14.50 15.82
N GLY A 86 -20.79 14.41 14.78
CA GLY A 86 -22.21 14.12 14.96
C GLY A 86 -22.44 12.68 15.49
N VAL A 87 -23.62 12.39 16.02
CA VAL A 87 -24.00 11.07 16.55
C VAL A 87 -23.62 9.92 15.61
N GLU A 88 -24.05 10.00 14.34
CA GLU A 88 -23.78 8.93 13.38
C GLU A 88 -22.31 8.86 12.95
N GLU A 89 -21.60 9.99 12.99
CA GLU A 89 -20.15 9.99 12.71
C GLU A 89 -19.37 9.30 13.82
N PHE A 90 -19.72 9.58 15.08
CA PHE A 90 -19.10 8.95 16.23
C PHE A 90 -19.47 7.45 16.35
N ARG A 91 -20.70 7.08 15.99
CA ARG A 91 -21.12 5.67 15.92
C ARG A 91 -20.23 4.86 14.97
N GLU A 92 -19.98 5.39 13.77
CA GLU A 92 -19.11 4.75 12.79
C GLU A 92 -17.63 4.78 13.21
N HIS A 93 -17.20 5.82 13.93
CA HIS A 93 -15.87 5.87 14.55
C HIS A 93 -15.68 4.74 15.58
N LEU A 94 -16.64 4.55 16.49
CA LEU A 94 -16.61 3.47 17.49
C LEU A 94 -16.58 2.07 16.85
N LYS A 95 -17.41 1.83 15.83
CA LYS A 95 -17.44 0.54 15.12
C LYS A 95 -16.10 0.22 14.45
N ARG A 96 -15.49 1.20 13.77
CA ARG A 96 -14.17 1.04 13.13
C ARG A 96 -13.07 0.79 14.16
N TYR A 97 -13.11 1.50 15.28
CA TYR A 97 -12.18 1.29 16.39
C TYR A 97 -12.23 -0.16 16.89
N ILE A 98 -13.42 -0.67 17.24
CA ILE A 98 -13.61 -2.04 17.73
C ILE A 98 -13.15 -3.08 16.69
N ARG A 99 -13.48 -2.87 15.40
CA ARG A 99 -13.08 -3.78 14.31
C ARG A 99 -11.56 -3.89 14.17
N THR A 100 -10.82 -2.80 14.40
CA THR A 100 -9.34 -2.80 14.41
C THR A 100 -8.76 -3.79 15.42
N PHE A 101 -9.37 -3.89 16.61
CA PHE A 101 -8.93 -4.85 17.62
C PHE A 101 -9.32 -6.28 17.29
N LEU A 102 -10.47 -6.49 16.64
CA LEU A 102 -10.91 -7.82 16.22
C LEU A 102 -10.06 -8.42 15.09
N GLU A 103 -9.66 -7.59 14.13
CA GLU A 103 -8.90 -8.02 12.93
C GLU A 103 -7.38 -7.97 13.13
N GLY A 104 -6.92 -7.33 14.21
CA GLY A 104 -5.51 -7.22 14.58
C GLY A 104 -4.84 -5.95 14.05
N THR A 105 -4.15 -5.26 14.95
CA THR A 105 -3.49 -3.97 14.69
C THR A 105 -2.23 -4.06 13.83
N VAL A 106 -1.66 -5.26 13.70
CA VAL A 106 -0.41 -5.53 12.95
C VAL A 106 -0.66 -6.06 11.53
N THR A 107 -1.92 -6.15 11.10
CA THR A 107 -2.25 -6.50 9.72
C THR A 107 -2.10 -5.26 8.82
N VAL A 108 -1.93 -5.46 7.51
CA VAL A 108 -1.90 -4.36 6.52
C VAL A 108 -3.12 -3.44 6.70
N GLN A 109 -4.30 -4.03 6.86
CA GLN A 109 -5.55 -3.31 7.07
C GLN A 109 -5.60 -2.61 8.43
N GLY A 110 -5.13 -3.26 9.50
CA GLY A 110 -5.02 -2.67 10.83
C GLY A 110 -4.13 -1.43 10.84
N ILE A 111 -2.96 -1.49 10.20
CA ILE A 111 -2.01 -0.36 10.07
C ILE A 111 -2.65 0.78 9.27
N LEU A 112 -3.25 0.48 8.12
CA LEU A 112 -3.90 1.48 7.27
C LEU A 112 -5.09 2.15 7.99
N ARG A 113 -5.88 1.38 8.75
CA ARG A 113 -7.04 1.88 9.52
C ARG A 113 -6.61 2.75 10.70
N VAL A 114 -5.64 2.32 11.50
CA VAL A 114 -5.09 3.14 12.61
C VAL A 114 -4.52 4.45 12.06
N THR A 115 -3.78 4.37 10.95
CA THR A 115 -3.22 5.55 10.28
C THR A 115 -4.35 6.46 9.78
N ALA A 116 -5.38 5.92 9.12
CA ALA A 116 -6.53 6.69 8.66
C ALA A 116 -7.25 7.39 9.83
N GLU A 117 -7.48 6.71 10.95
CA GLU A 117 -8.13 7.28 12.13
C GLU A 117 -7.31 8.41 12.75
N ALA A 118 -5.99 8.22 12.89
CA ALA A 118 -5.07 9.25 13.39
C ALA A 118 -5.08 10.51 12.50
N LEU A 119 -5.31 10.33 11.19
CA LEU A 119 -5.42 11.40 10.21
C LEU A 119 -6.85 11.94 10.04
N GLY A 120 -7.83 11.37 10.76
CA GLY A 120 -9.24 11.70 10.60
C GLY A 120 -9.81 11.38 9.23
N LEU A 121 -9.16 10.49 8.47
CA LEU A 121 -9.58 10.02 7.15
C LEU A 121 -10.53 8.83 7.28
N ARG A 122 -11.41 8.66 6.29
CA ARG A 122 -12.15 7.40 6.12
C ARG A 122 -11.55 6.68 4.93
N ILE A 123 -11.15 5.43 5.09
CA ILE A 123 -10.64 4.60 4.01
C ILE A 123 -11.60 3.46 3.68
N ALA A 124 -11.45 2.86 2.50
CA ALA A 124 -12.18 1.65 2.15
C ALA A 124 -11.82 0.53 3.14
N ASP A 125 -12.85 -0.11 3.69
CA ASP A 125 -12.73 -0.96 4.88
C ASP A 125 -12.83 -2.47 4.57
N ASP A 126 -12.95 -2.85 3.29
CA ASP A 126 -12.91 -4.23 2.82
C ASP A 126 -11.58 -4.48 2.07
N TYR A 127 -10.96 -5.63 2.30
CA TYR A 127 -9.71 -6.04 1.64
C TYR A 127 -9.83 -6.07 0.10
N ARG A 128 -11.04 -6.29 -0.41
CA ARG A 128 -11.35 -6.26 -1.85
C ARG A 128 -11.31 -4.86 -2.45
N ASP A 129 -11.48 -3.85 -1.62
CA ASP A 129 -11.47 -2.44 -2.02
C ASP A 129 -10.08 -1.80 -1.87
N LEU A 130 -9.11 -2.55 -1.32
CA LEU A 130 -7.70 -2.16 -1.29
C LEU A 130 -7.02 -2.48 -2.63
N ASP A 131 -6.27 -1.52 -3.15
CA ASP A 131 -5.34 -1.77 -4.27
C ASP A 131 -4.06 -2.37 -3.71
N SER A 132 -4.14 -3.65 -3.37
CA SER A 132 -3.02 -4.42 -2.81
C SER A 132 -2.19 -5.09 -3.87
N TRP A 133 -0.87 -5.09 -3.69
CA TRP A 133 0.06 -5.71 -4.64
C TRP A 133 -0.23 -7.21 -4.92
N TRP A 134 -0.77 -7.97 -3.96
CA TRP A 134 -1.09 -9.40 -4.18
C TRP A 134 -2.38 -9.60 -4.99
N ASN A 135 -3.20 -8.56 -5.16
CA ASN A 135 -4.36 -8.57 -6.04
C ASN A 135 -4.01 -8.03 -7.45
N GLN A 136 -2.83 -7.43 -7.62
CA GLN A 136 -2.35 -6.97 -8.92
C GLN A 136 -1.83 -8.17 -9.72
N SER A 137 -2.57 -8.58 -10.75
CA SER A 137 -2.07 -9.55 -11.74
C SER A 137 -0.74 -9.06 -12.29
N THR A 138 0.33 -9.81 -12.06
CA THR A 138 1.71 -9.54 -12.46
C THR A 138 1.83 -9.30 -13.99
N SER A 139 1.60 -8.08 -14.45
CA SER A 139 1.78 -7.67 -15.85
C SER A 139 2.64 -6.41 -16.02
N LEU A 140 3.32 -5.94 -14.98
CA LEU A 140 4.26 -4.82 -15.10
C LEU A 140 5.68 -5.33 -15.37
N ASN A 141 6.32 -4.72 -16.36
CA ASN A 141 7.64 -5.07 -16.91
C ASN A 141 8.70 -5.40 -15.84
N PRO A 142 9.56 -6.41 -16.06
CA PRO A 142 10.59 -6.84 -15.12
C PRO A 142 11.70 -5.81 -14.82
N GLY A 143 11.69 -4.64 -15.46
CA GLY A 143 12.64 -3.54 -15.22
C GLY A 143 12.19 -2.49 -14.20
N SER A 144 10.92 -2.51 -13.78
CA SER A 144 10.37 -1.56 -12.80
C SER A 144 9.41 -2.28 -11.87
N LYS A 145 9.92 -3.10 -10.95
CA LYS A 145 9.09 -3.57 -9.85
C LYS A 145 8.80 -2.37 -8.94
N PRO A 146 7.56 -1.82 -8.87
CA PRO A 146 7.24 -1.04 -7.68
C PRO A 146 7.44 -1.96 -6.47
N PRO A 147 7.80 -1.42 -5.30
CA PRO A 147 7.80 -2.23 -4.09
C PRO A 147 6.39 -2.80 -3.87
N PHE A 148 6.26 -3.76 -2.96
CA PHE A 148 4.97 -4.38 -2.68
C PHE A 148 4.06 -3.36 -1.99
N VAL A 149 3.38 -2.53 -2.79
CA VAL A 149 2.57 -1.40 -2.33
C VAL A 149 1.13 -1.85 -2.17
N THR A 150 0.54 -1.55 -1.02
CA THR A 150 -0.91 -1.62 -0.81
C THR A 150 -1.46 -0.22 -0.61
N ARG A 151 -2.50 0.13 -1.38
CA ARG A 151 -3.17 1.43 -1.27
C ARG A 151 -4.57 1.31 -0.70
N ALA A 152 -4.84 2.08 0.35
CA ALA A 152 -6.19 2.27 0.85
C ALA A 152 -6.75 3.60 0.33
N MET A 153 -7.80 3.53 -0.49
CA MET A 153 -8.46 4.72 -1.02
C MET A 153 -9.23 5.44 0.09
N VAL A 154 -9.10 6.76 0.14
CA VAL A 154 -9.88 7.60 1.06
C VAL A 154 -11.30 7.75 0.48
N ILE A 155 -12.30 7.33 1.24
CA ILE A 155 -13.69 7.25 0.79
C ILE A 155 -14.51 8.52 1.05
N ASP A 156 -13.97 9.49 1.80
CA ASP A 156 -14.70 10.70 2.19
C ASP A 156 -14.46 11.89 1.23
N GLU A 157 -14.58 11.65 -0.07
CA GLU A 157 -14.29 12.62 -1.13
C GLU A 157 -15.54 13.19 -1.79
N ALA A 158 -15.39 14.27 -2.58
CA ALA A 158 -16.49 14.83 -3.36
C ALA A 158 -17.14 13.76 -4.26
N ALA A 159 -16.33 12.86 -4.82
CA ALA A 159 -16.78 11.72 -5.60
C ALA A 159 -17.81 10.87 -4.84
N GLN A 160 -17.59 10.57 -3.56
CA GLN A 160 -18.54 9.82 -2.75
C GLN A 160 -19.86 10.57 -2.57
N GLY A 161 -19.81 11.87 -2.28
CA GLY A 161 -21.01 12.70 -2.07
C GLY A 161 -21.80 12.99 -3.35
N VAL A 162 -21.15 12.96 -4.51
CA VAL A 162 -21.75 13.32 -5.80
C VAL A 162 -22.14 12.10 -6.64
N PHE A 163 -21.31 11.05 -6.63
CA PHE A 163 -21.49 9.84 -7.44
C PHE A 163 -21.94 8.61 -6.64
N GLY A 164 -21.73 8.59 -5.31
CA GLY A 164 -21.99 7.42 -4.46
C GLY A 164 -20.89 6.35 -4.56
N PHE A 165 -19.76 6.69 -5.18
CA PHE A 165 -18.55 5.89 -5.27
C PHE A 165 -17.32 6.82 -5.37
N THR A 166 -16.15 6.35 -4.96
CA THR A 166 -14.88 7.13 -5.03
C THR A 166 -14.05 6.82 -6.27
N ALA A 167 -14.23 5.63 -6.84
CA ALA A 167 -13.57 5.23 -8.07
C ALA A 167 -14.56 4.51 -8.98
N LYS A 168 -14.55 4.83 -10.27
CA LYS A 168 -15.28 4.05 -11.28
C LYS A 168 -14.65 4.30 -12.63
N ARG A 169 -14.40 3.22 -13.37
CA ARG A 169 -13.89 3.27 -14.73
C ARG A 169 -14.98 2.82 -15.71
N ALA A 170 -15.09 3.54 -16.82
CA ALA A 170 -15.86 3.17 -17.99
C ALA A 170 -14.94 3.20 -19.20
N ILE A 171 -15.12 2.23 -20.10
CA ILE A 171 -14.40 2.14 -21.36
C ILE A 171 -15.47 2.08 -22.45
N GLY A 172 -15.34 2.95 -23.45
CA GLY A 172 -16.10 2.94 -24.69
C GLY A 172 -15.28 2.28 -25.81
N THR A 173 -15.90 2.12 -26.97
CA THR A 173 -15.28 1.51 -28.15
C THR A 173 -14.70 2.57 -29.10
N SER A 174 -13.51 2.30 -29.65
CA SER A 174 -12.59 3.25 -30.29
C SER A 174 -12.87 3.57 -31.76
N ALA A 175 -12.96 4.83 -32.20
CA ALA A 175 -13.05 5.17 -33.63
C ALA A 175 -11.73 4.89 -34.37
N THR A 176 -11.76 4.53 -35.67
CA THR A 176 -10.54 4.22 -36.46
C THR A 176 -10.13 5.36 -37.39
N HIS A 177 -8.85 5.40 -37.75
CA HIS A 177 -8.29 6.29 -38.78
C HIS A 177 -8.62 5.79 -40.19
N ALA A 178 -8.71 6.71 -41.15
CA ALA A 178 -8.54 6.38 -42.56
C ALA A 178 -7.07 6.01 -42.77
N GLU A 179 -6.82 4.75 -43.15
CA GLU A 179 -5.48 4.25 -43.43
C GLU A 179 -5.44 3.65 -44.82
N VAL A 180 -4.35 3.92 -45.54
CA VAL A 180 -4.08 3.41 -46.88
C VAL A 180 -2.67 2.86 -46.89
N MET A 181 -2.54 1.55 -47.07
CA MET A 181 -1.27 0.88 -47.28
C MET A 181 -1.12 0.55 -48.77
N GLY A 182 0.00 0.92 -49.36
CA GLY A 182 0.31 0.61 -50.76
C GLY A 182 0.59 -0.89 -50.99
N GLU A 183 0.26 -1.38 -52.17
CA GLU A 183 0.51 -2.77 -52.59
C GLU A 183 1.87 -2.97 -53.28
N ILE A 184 2.55 -1.87 -53.64
CA ILE A 184 3.82 -1.91 -54.37
C ILE A 184 5.00 -2.02 -53.40
N ASP A 185 5.86 -3.02 -53.61
CA ASP A 185 7.13 -3.14 -52.88
C ASP A 185 8.15 -2.12 -53.44
N LEU A 186 8.33 -1.02 -52.71
CA LEU A 186 9.22 0.09 -53.00
C LEU A 186 10.64 -0.11 -52.46
N SER A 187 10.96 -1.26 -51.84
CA SER A 187 12.27 -1.52 -51.22
C SER A 187 13.44 -1.51 -52.22
N ARG A 188 13.17 -1.73 -53.51
CA ARG A 188 14.19 -1.74 -54.60
C ARG A 188 14.31 -0.42 -55.35
N GLY A 189 13.53 0.58 -54.95
CA GLY A 189 13.39 1.87 -55.63
C GLY A 189 12.55 1.79 -56.90
N ILE A 190 12.01 2.93 -57.32
CA ILE A 190 11.03 3.04 -58.40
C ILE A 190 11.35 4.20 -59.35
N ASP A 191 10.96 4.09 -60.62
CA ASP A 191 11.17 5.14 -61.62
C ASP A 191 9.98 6.11 -61.66
N LEU A 192 10.17 7.29 -61.06
CA LEU A 192 9.21 8.39 -61.00
C LEU A 192 9.52 9.47 -62.03
N ARG A 193 10.19 9.16 -63.15
CA ARG A 193 10.44 10.18 -64.21
C ARG A 193 9.22 10.48 -65.06
N GLN A 194 8.36 9.48 -65.26
CA GLN A 194 7.20 9.57 -66.16
C GLN A 194 5.89 9.75 -65.38
N GLN A 195 5.68 8.94 -64.34
CA GLN A 195 4.53 9.00 -63.43
C GLN A 195 4.98 9.61 -62.11
N ASN A 196 4.92 10.93 -62.01
CA ASN A 196 5.64 11.70 -60.98
C ASN A 196 4.76 12.61 -60.12
N LEU A 197 3.48 12.76 -60.44
CA LEU A 197 2.58 13.62 -59.68
C LEU A 197 1.63 12.79 -58.84
N LEU A 198 1.52 13.11 -57.54
CA LEU A 198 0.48 12.57 -56.67
C LEU A 198 -0.32 13.72 -56.07
N ARG A 199 -1.64 13.69 -56.25
CA ARG A 199 -2.55 14.68 -55.68
C ARG A 199 -3.38 14.04 -54.58
N ILE A 200 -3.10 14.43 -53.34
CA ILE A 200 -3.66 13.84 -52.13
C ILE A 200 -4.29 14.91 -51.25
N LYS A 201 -5.42 14.56 -50.63
CA LYS A 201 -6.12 15.36 -49.64
C LYS A 201 -6.32 14.53 -48.37
N VAL A 202 -5.87 15.08 -47.23
CA VAL A 202 -6.08 14.48 -45.91
C VAL A 202 -7.09 15.33 -45.13
N ASP A 203 -8.14 14.68 -44.65
CA ASP A 203 -9.29 15.23 -43.93
C ASP A 203 -9.95 16.43 -44.65
N GLN A 204 -10.13 17.55 -43.93
CA GLN A 204 -10.73 18.78 -44.46
C GLN A 204 -9.70 19.70 -45.14
N GLN A 205 -8.43 19.31 -45.22
CA GLN A 205 -7.40 20.16 -45.81
C GLN A 205 -7.58 20.31 -47.34
N ALA A 206 -6.91 21.30 -47.93
CA ALA A 206 -6.86 21.44 -49.38
C ALA A 206 -6.04 20.28 -49.99
N ALA A 207 -6.40 19.83 -51.19
CA ALA A 207 -5.61 18.84 -51.90
C ALA A 207 -4.23 19.40 -52.24
N VAL A 208 -3.18 18.66 -51.91
CA VAL A 208 -1.79 18.98 -52.20
C VAL A 208 -1.32 18.11 -53.36
N GLU A 209 -0.66 18.72 -54.34
CA GLU A 209 -0.06 18.02 -55.47
C GLU A 209 1.45 18.00 -55.30
N ILE A 210 2.04 16.81 -55.40
CA ILE A 210 3.44 16.55 -55.09
C ILE A 210 4.11 16.06 -56.37
N ASP A 211 5.12 16.80 -56.82
CA ASP A 211 5.97 16.43 -57.96
C ASP A 211 7.24 15.75 -57.47
N PHE A 212 7.26 14.43 -57.55
CA PHE A 212 8.38 13.61 -57.11
C PHE A 212 9.59 13.70 -58.03
N ALA A 213 9.43 14.00 -59.33
CA ALA A 213 10.55 14.10 -60.26
C ALA A 213 11.40 15.35 -60.01
N ASN A 214 10.78 16.40 -59.50
CA ASN A 214 11.43 17.70 -59.23
C ASN A 214 11.55 18.00 -57.72
N HIS A 215 11.29 17.02 -56.84
CA HIS A 215 11.31 17.23 -55.39
C HIS A 215 12.74 17.28 -54.83
N PRO A 216 13.10 18.23 -53.94
CA PRO A 216 14.42 18.31 -53.33
C PRO A 216 14.85 17.03 -52.58
N HIS A 217 13.89 16.31 -52.00
CA HIS A 217 14.11 15.05 -51.30
C HIS A 217 14.29 13.84 -52.21
N ILE A 218 14.07 13.95 -53.53
CA ILE A 218 14.25 12.86 -54.50
C ILE A 218 15.38 13.23 -55.47
N PRO A 219 16.65 13.00 -55.10
CA PRO A 219 17.79 13.36 -55.94
C PRO A 219 17.94 12.48 -57.18
N ARG A 220 17.28 11.31 -57.22
CA ARG A 220 17.37 10.34 -58.33
C ARG A 220 15.98 9.80 -58.72
N PRO A 221 15.17 10.56 -59.49
CA PRO A 221 13.82 10.12 -59.87
C PRO A 221 13.75 8.79 -60.61
N ARG A 222 14.81 8.38 -61.33
CA ARG A 222 14.88 7.08 -62.03
C ARG A 222 14.96 5.85 -61.11
N ALA A 223 15.22 6.07 -59.82
CA ALA A 223 15.39 5.05 -58.80
C ALA A 223 15.11 5.65 -57.41
N ALA A 224 13.93 6.28 -57.26
CA ALA A 224 13.50 6.89 -56.02
C ALA A 224 13.27 5.79 -54.97
N VAL A 225 13.90 5.90 -53.80
CA VAL A 225 13.79 4.91 -52.72
C VAL A 225 12.72 5.32 -51.71
N LEU A 226 12.13 4.33 -51.02
CA LEU A 226 11.01 4.54 -50.10
C LEU A 226 11.25 5.65 -49.04
N PRO A 227 12.44 5.76 -48.39
CA PRO A 227 12.69 6.84 -47.45
C PRO A 227 12.65 8.25 -48.09
N ASP A 228 13.13 8.40 -49.32
CA ASP A 228 13.13 9.67 -50.06
C ASP A 228 11.70 10.08 -50.44
N ILE A 229 10.86 9.10 -50.81
CA ILE A 229 9.44 9.28 -51.13
C ILE A 229 8.66 9.69 -49.86
N VAL A 230 8.91 9.03 -48.74
CA VAL A 230 8.32 9.39 -47.43
C VAL A 230 8.71 10.81 -47.03
N ALA A 231 9.98 11.18 -47.18
CA ALA A 231 10.45 12.53 -46.88
C ALA A 231 9.79 13.59 -47.78
N ALA A 232 9.64 13.32 -49.08
CA ALA A 232 8.94 14.21 -50.01
C ALA A 232 7.45 14.39 -49.67
N LEU A 233 6.78 13.33 -49.24
CA LEU A 233 5.39 13.38 -48.79
C LEU A 233 5.23 14.19 -47.49
N ARG A 234 6.12 13.98 -46.51
CA ARG A 234 6.09 14.69 -45.22
C ARG A 234 6.31 16.19 -45.39
N ASP A 235 7.27 16.59 -46.23
CA ASP A 235 7.55 17.99 -46.56
C ASP A 235 6.30 18.72 -47.09
N ARG A 236 5.48 18.03 -47.89
CA ARG A 236 4.30 18.63 -48.54
C ARG A 236 3.01 18.51 -47.75
N LEU A 237 2.83 17.45 -46.97
CA LEU A 237 1.61 17.20 -46.18
C LEU A 237 1.66 17.84 -44.80
N ALA A 238 2.83 18.17 -44.27
CA ALA A 238 2.98 18.80 -42.95
C ALA A 238 4.05 19.92 -42.90
N PRO A 239 4.02 20.93 -43.80
CA PRO A 239 5.10 21.91 -43.95
C PRO A 239 5.35 22.83 -42.74
N ASN A 240 4.43 22.87 -41.75
CA ASN A 240 4.49 23.78 -40.59
C ASN A 240 4.12 23.10 -39.25
N VAL A 241 4.30 21.78 -39.12
CA VAL A 241 3.95 21.04 -37.90
C VAL A 241 5.21 20.44 -37.28
N ALA A 242 5.32 20.46 -35.94
CA ALA A 242 6.44 19.83 -35.22
C ALA A 242 6.61 18.37 -35.67
N ASP A 243 7.86 17.91 -35.81
CA ASP A 243 8.26 16.61 -36.41
C ASP A 243 7.40 15.41 -35.98
N GLN A 244 6.84 15.43 -34.75
CA GLN A 244 6.03 14.35 -34.20
C GLN A 244 4.64 14.15 -34.82
N VAL A 245 4.07 15.10 -35.57
CA VAL A 245 2.78 14.92 -36.26
C VAL A 245 2.95 14.46 -37.71
N ALA A 246 4.05 14.84 -38.36
CA ALA A 246 4.35 14.39 -39.73
C ALA A 246 4.62 12.87 -39.80
N ASP A 247 5.25 12.32 -38.74
CA ASP A 247 5.42 10.88 -38.55
C ASP A 247 4.10 10.12 -38.41
N GLN A 248 3.00 10.79 -38.01
CA GLN A 248 1.69 10.15 -37.84
C GLN A 248 0.88 10.06 -39.14
N VAL A 249 1.22 10.87 -40.15
CA VAL A 249 0.46 10.95 -41.42
C VAL A 249 1.05 10.07 -42.52
N VAL A 250 2.38 9.95 -42.56
CA VAL A 250 3.11 9.19 -43.57
C VAL A 250 4.11 8.25 -42.89
N ASP A 251 3.92 6.96 -43.05
CA ASP A 251 4.71 5.88 -42.46
C ASP A 251 5.15 4.84 -43.51
N GLN A 252 5.99 3.89 -43.12
CA GLN A 252 6.48 2.81 -43.98
C GLN A 252 6.80 1.54 -43.16
N ASP A 253 6.54 0.36 -43.73
CA ASP A 253 6.92 -0.94 -43.13
C ASP A 253 8.28 -1.48 -43.64
N GLY A 254 9.01 -0.66 -44.41
CA GLY A 254 10.26 -1.01 -45.08
C GLY A 254 10.09 -1.57 -46.50
N LYS A 255 8.86 -1.88 -46.93
CA LYS A 255 8.52 -2.29 -48.30
C LYS A 255 7.44 -1.42 -48.92
N HIS A 256 6.41 -1.08 -48.16
CA HIS A 256 5.21 -0.38 -48.60
C HIS A 256 5.13 1.01 -47.95
N LEU A 257 4.49 1.93 -48.68
CA LEU A 257 4.12 3.25 -48.16
C LEU A 257 2.78 3.16 -47.42
N ILE A 258 2.70 3.73 -46.23
CA ILE A 258 1.48 3.78 -45.40
C ILE A 258 1.09 5.25 -45.20
N LEU A 259 -0.16 5.57 -45.47
CA LEU A 259 -0.75 6.89 -45.26
C LEU A 259 -1.87 6.78 -44.24
N ARG A 260 -1.84 7.61 -43.20
CA ARG A 260 -2.83 7.60 -42.12
C ARG A 260 -3.36 9.02 -41.90
N SER A 261 -4.67 9.16 -41.74
CA SER A 261 -5.27 10.43 -41.32
C SER A 261 -4.89 10.73 -39.86
N PRO A 262 -4.65 11.99 -39.46
CA PRO A 262 -4.44 12.35 -38.07
C PRO A 262 -5.75 12.46 -37.26
N THR A 263 -6.91 12.40 -37.91
CA THR A 263 -8.23 12.42 -37.26
C THR A 263 -8.90 11.04 -37.33
N THR A 264 -9.89 10.77 -36.47
CA THR A 264 -10.56 9.46 -36.37
C THR A 264 -12.06 9.57 -36.60
N GLY A 265 -12.71 8.45 -36.93
CA GLY A 265 -14.17 8.41 -37.15
C GLY A 265 -14.60 9.02 -38.48
N THR A 266 -15.84 9.50 -38.58
CA THR A 266 -16.44 9.99 -39.83
C THR A 266 -15.76 11.22 -40.44
N ASN A 267 -14.95 11.95 -39.65
CA ASN A 267 -14.17 13.10 -40.09
C ASN A 267 -12.81 12.70 -40.70
N SER A 268 -12.37 11.46 -40.45
CA SER A 268 -11.13 10.90 -40.96
C SER A 268 -11.29 10.51 -42.42
N LYS A 269 -10.51 11.13 -43.31
CA LYS A 269 -10.65 10.92 -44.75
C LYS A 269 -9.33 11.12 -45.50
N ILE A 270 -8.87 10.12 -46.26
CA ILE A 270 -7.80 10.28 -47.26
C ILE A 270 -8.44 10.21 -48.64
N THR A 271 -8.23 11.23 -49.47
CA THR A 271 -8.75 11.27 -50.85
C THR A 271 -7.60 11.42 -51.81
N PHE A 272 -7.53 10.53 -52.79
CA PHE A 272 -6.65 10.68 -53.93
C PHE A 272 -7.45 11.28 -55.09
N GLU A 273 -7.01 12.44 -55.56
CA GLU A 273 -7.59 13.12 -56.72
C GLU A 273 -6.69 12.86 -57.93
N LEU A 274 -7.28 12.87 -59.13
CA LEU A 274 -6.48 12.82 -60.36
C LEU A 274 -5.65 14.11 -60.47
N PRO A 275 -4.31 14.03 -60.60
CA PRO A 275 -3.47 15.19 -60.87
C PRO A 275 -3.73 15.74 -62.28
N ARG A 276 -3.22 16.94 -62.57
CA ARG A 276 -3.43 17.61 -63.86
C ARG A 276 -2.70 16.95 -65.05
N SER A 277 -1.76 16.05 -64.79
CA SER A 277 -1.05 15.25 -65.81
C SER A 277 -0.74 13.83 -65.31
N THR A 278 0.52 13.36 -65.38
CA THR A 278 0.93 11.96 -65.20
C THR A 278 0.90 11.51 -63.73
N ASP A 279 -0.12 10.71 -63.39
CA ASP A 279 -0.41 10.23 -62.04
C ASP A 279 0.56 9.14 -61.57
N ALA A 280 1.12 9.33 -60.37
CA ALA A 280 2.01 8.40 -59.67
C ALA A 280 1.28 7.47 -58.71
N LEU A 281 -0.05 7.59 -58.56
CA LEU A 281 -0.83 6.82 -57.59
C LEU A 281 -0.72 5.30 -57.80
N GLU A 282 -0.92 4.83 -59.03
CA GLU A 282 -0.79 3.41 -59.37
C GLU A 282 0.67 2.94 -59.21
N THR A 283 1.64 3.78 -59.59
CA THR A 283 3.07 3.50 -59.48
C THR A 283 3.53 3.34 -58.04
N LEU A 284 3.05 4.20 -57.12
CA LEU A 284 3.52 4.25 -55.73
C LEU A 284 2.71 3.38 -54.78
N LEU A 285 1.39 3.28 -54.98
CA LEU A 285 0.49 2.60 -54.05
C LEU A 285 -0.23 1.40 -54.69
N GLY A 286 -0.23 1.25 -56.01
CA GLY A 286 -0.92 0.14 -56.69
C GLY A 286 -2.44 0.20 -56.61
N ILE A 287 -3.00 1.34 -56.18
CA ILE A 287 -4.43 1.52 -55.92
C ILE A 287 -5.07 2.49 -56.93
N ALA A 288 -6.37 2.36 -57.14
CA ALA A 288 -7.15 3.32 -57.92
C ALA A 288 -7.48 4.60 -57.11
N PRO A 289 -7.69 5.76 -57.78
CA PRO A 289 -8.15 6.98 -57.13
C PRO A 289 -9.46 6.74 -56.37
N GLY A 290 -9.51 7.21 -55.12
CA GLY A 290 -10.63 6.89 -54.23
C GLY A 290 -10.66 7.73 -52.97
N ILE A 291 -11.77 7.59 -52.24
CA ILE A 291 -11.97 8.19 -50.91
C ILE A 291 -11.92 7.06 -49.89
N TYR A 292 -10.90 7.10 -49.03
CA TYR A 292 -10.72 6.24 -47.88
C TYR A 292 -11.19 6.98 -46.63
N ARG A 293 -11.99 6.33 -45.79
CA ARG A 293 -12.56 6.95 -44.58
C ARG A 293 -12.22 6.11 -43.35
N GLY A 294 -12.01 6.78 -42.23
CA GLY A 294 -12.01 6.11 -40.93
C GLY A 294 -13.40 5.59 -40.63
N GLY A 295 -13.47 4.43 -39.99
CA GLY A 295 -14.73 3.87 -39.52
C GLY A 295 -15.19 4.58 -38.25
N GLU A 296 -16.51 4.69 -38.06
CA GLU A 296 -17.01 4.74 -36.68
C GLU A 296 -16.52 3.49 -35.93
N ALA A 297 -16.45 3.61 -34.61
CA ALA A 297 -15.83 2.62 -33.74
C ALA A 297 -16.26 1.16 -34.06
N PRO A 298 -15.36 0.15 -33.92
CA PRO A 298 -15.59 -1.17 -34.44
C PRO A 298 -16.81 -1.74 -33.74
N ALA A 299 -17.87 -1.81 -34.51
CA ALA A 299 -19.10 -2.40 -34.12
C ALA A 299 -18.84 -3.92 -33.94
N THR A 300 -19.44 -4.56 -32.95
CA THR A 300 -19.17 -6.00 -32.75
C THR A 300 -19.87 -6.80 -33.86
N PRO A 301 -19.23 -7.81 -34.48
CA PRO A 301 -19.91 -8.69 -35.42
C PRO A 301 -20.93 -9.56 -34.69
N ALA A 302 -21.97 -9.99 -35.41
CA ALA A 302 -22.85 -11.05 -34.98
C ALA A 302 -22.02 -12.31 -34.70
N ARG A 303 -22.10 -12.84 -33.47
CA ARG A 303 -21.32 -14.00 -33.02
C ARG A 303 -22.23 -15.04 -32.41
N LEU A 304 -22.13 -16.26 -32.91
CA LEU A 304 -22.84 -17.43 -32.41
C LEU A 304 -21.83 -18.42 -31.82
N VAL A 305 -21.97 -18.70 -30.52
CA VAL A 305 -21.10 -19.66 -29.82
C VAL A 305 -21.93 -20.86 -29.40
N GLY A 306 -21.49 -22.06 -29.76
CA GLY A 306 -22.11 -23.31 -29.36
C GLY A 306 -21.92 -23.56 -27.87
N ILE A 307 -22.90 -24.22 -27.25
CA ILE A 307 -22.85 -24.62 -25.84
C ILE A 307 -22.64 -26.13 -25.66
N LYS A 308 -22.53 -26.88 -26.76
CA LYS A 308 -22.20 -28.30 -26.72
C LYS A 308 -20.68 -28.47 -26.66
N ASN A 309 -20.17 -29.16 -25.65
CA ASN A 309 -18.76 -29.55 -25.62
C ASN A 309 -18.53 -30.67 -26.65
N LEU A 310 -17.67 -30.37 -27.63
CA LEU A 310 -17.30 -31.23 -28.76
C LEU A 310 -15.82 -31.66 -28.70
N GLN A 311 -15.17 -31.55 -27.54
CA GLN A 311 -13.75 -31.92 -27.35
C GLN A 311 -13.46 -33.38 -27.74
N ASN A 312 -14.44 -34.28 -27.58
CA ASN A 312 -14.31 -35.70 -27.93
C ASN A 312 -14.86 -36.05 -29.33
N GLY A 313 -15.13 -35.04 -30.16
CA GLY A 313 -15.77 -35.18 -31.47
C GLY A 313 -17.30 -35.15 -31.42
N ALA A 314 -17.92 -34.91 -32.56
CA ALA A 314 -19.37 -34.92 -32.76
C ALA A 314 -19.80 -36.19 -33.52
N ASP A 315 -20.84 -36.87 -33.03
CA ASP A 315 -21.50 -37.95 -33.78
C ASP A 315 -22.42 -37.32 -34.82
N LEU A 316 -21.98 -37.34 -36.09
CA LEU A 316 -22.67 -36.74 -37.22
C LEU A 316 -23.11 -37.81 -38.23
N ARG A 317 -23.28 -39.08 -37.82
CA ARG A 317 -23.73 -40.17 -38.72
C ARG A 317 -25.06 -39.90 -39.40
N LEU A 318 -25.99 -39.28 -38.67
CA LEU A 318 -27.35 -38.95 -39.13
C LEU A 318 -27.49 -37.44 -39.33
N ALA A 319 -27.28 -36.67 -38.27
CA ALA A 319 -27.41 -35.22 -38.24
C ALA A 319 -26.12 -34.52 -38.68
N ARG A 320 -25.92 -34.41 -40.00
CA ARG A 320 -24.69 -33.90 -40.61
C ARG A 320 -24.80 -32.56 -41.34
N PHE A 321 -26.00 -32.09 -41.64
CA PHE A 321 -26.18 -30.86 -42.42
C PHE A 321 -26.45 -29.65 -41.52
N LEU A 322 -25.68 -28.58 -41.71
CA LEU A 322 -25.89 -27.29 -41.06
C LEU A 322 -26.37 -26.27 -42.10
N ARG A 323 -27.50 -25.60 -41.83
CA ARG A 323 -28.06 -24.53 -42.68
C ARG A 323 -27.83 -23.16 -42.02
N LEU A 324 -27.04 -22.30 -42.65
CA LEU A 324 -26.58 -21.02 -42.09
C LEU A 324 -26.84 -19.87 -43.07
N ALA A 325 -27.58 -18.84 -42.63
CA ALA A 325 -27.71 -17.56 -43.33
C ALA A 325 -26.79 -16.51 -42.70
N ILE A 326 -26.12 -15.74 -43.56
CA ILE A 326 -25.11 -14.74 -43.20
C ILE A 326 -25.50 -13.44 -43.89
N GLU A 327 -25.54 -12.32 -43.16
CA GLU A 327 -25.81 -10.98 -43.72
C GLU A 327 -27.10 -10.90 -44.57
N ARG A 328 -28.17 -11.59 -44.13
CA ARG A 328 -29.46 -11.71 -44.82
C ARG A 328 -29.40 -12.32 -46.22
N GLN A 329 -28.29 -12.97 -46.57
CA GLN A 329 -28.17 -13.77 -47.78
C GLN A 329 -28.93 -15.11 -47.64
N PRO A 330 -29.31 -15.76 -48.75
CA PRO A 330 -29.88 -17.10 -48.72
C PRO A 330 -29.00 -18.08 -47.94
N ALA A 331 -29.63 -18.92 -47.11
CA ALA A 331 -28.89 -19.85 -46.26
C ALA A 331 -28.11 -20.88 -47.08
N ILE A 332 -26.86 -21.09 -46.69
CA ILE A 332 -25.96 -22.11 -47.25
C ILE A 332 -26.14 -23.40 -46.44
N VAL A 333 -26.23 -24.54 -47.11
CA VAL A 333 -26.26 -25.86 -46.47
C VAL A 333 -24.87 -26.48 -46.59
N VAL A 334 -24.29 -26.86 -45.45
CA VAL A 334 -22.96 -27.48 -45.38
C VAL A 334 -23.08 -28.88 -44.80
N ASP A 335 -22.49 -29.88 -45.47
CA ASP A 335 -22.32 -31.22 -44.90
C ASP A 335 -21.09 -31.25 -43.99
N CYS A 336 -21.31 -31.17 -42.68
CA CYS A 336 -20.25 -31.13 -41.67
C CYS A 336 -19.43 -32.44 -41.55
N THR A 337 -19.76 -33.48 -42.32
CA THR A 337 -18.98 -34.73 -42.39
C THR A 337 -18.04 -34.80 -43.58
N ALA A 338 -18.07 -33.80 -44.48
CA ALA A 338 -17.27 -33.83 -45.70
C ALA A 338 -15.76 -33.96 -45.39
N GLY A 339 -15.15 -35.08 -45.81
CA GLY A 339 -13.73 -35.36 -45.55
C GLY A 339 -13.41 -36.02 -44.20
N ALA A 340 -14.41 -36.32 -43.37
CA ALA A 340 -14.23 -37.09 -42.14
C ALA A 340 -14.21 -38.61 -42.42
N THR A 341 -13.29 -39.34 -41.78
CA THR A 341 -13.18 -40.81 -41.89
C THR A 341 -13.94 -41.55 -40.78
N ASP A 342 -14.12 -40.94 -39.62
CA ASP A 342 -14.95 -41.44 -38.51
C ASP A 342 -16.15 -40.50 -38.31
N LEU A 343 -17.33 -40.98 -38.70
CA LEU A 343 -18.59 -40.22 -38.60
C LEU A 343 -19.18 -40.20 -37.18
N GLU A 344 -18.71 -41.09 -36.29
CA GLU A 344 -19.13 -41.11 -34.87
C GLU A 344 -18.37 -40.08 -34.03
N ARG A 345 -17.21 -39.60 -34.52
CA ARG A 345 -16.33 -38.66 -33.84
C ARG A 345 -15.67 -37.67 -34.79
N VAL A 346 -16.47 -36.86 -35.48
CA VAL A 346 -15.94 -35.79 -36.34
C VAL A 346 -15.32 -34.69 -35.46
N SER A 347 -14.06 -34.33 -35.71
CA SER A 347 -13.34 -33.37 -34.87
C SER A 347 -13.76 -31.91 -35.14
N LEU A 348 -13.54 -31.04 -34.16
CA LEU A 348 -13.78 -29.60 -34.30
C LEU A 348 -12.97 -28.96 -35.43
N ASP A 349 -11.71 -29.36 -35.61
CA ASP A 349 -10.85 -28.90 -36.72
C ASP A 349 -11.44 -29.28 -38.08
N GLN A 350 -11.97 -30.51 -38.21
CA GLN A 350 -12.63 -30.99 -39.44
C GLN A 350 -13.90 -30.19 -39.72
N ILE A 351 -14.75 -29.97 -38.71
CA ILE A 351 -15.99 -29.20 -38.84
C ILE A 351 -15.68 -27.75 -39.25
N VAL A 352 -14.70 -27.10 -38.61
CA VAL A 352 -14.28 -25.73 -38.95
C VAL A 352 -13.69 -25.66 -40.36
N SER A 353 -12.85 -26.62 -40.73
CA SER A 353 -12.26 -26.67 -42.08
C SER A 353 -13.32 -26.76 -43.16
N VAL A 354 -14.33 -27.63 -42.97
CA VAL A 354 -15.44 -27.80 -43.92
C VAL A 354 -16.31 -26.54 -44.00
N LEU A 355 -16.65 -25.93 -42.86
CA LEU A 355 -17.44 -24.69 -42.84
C LEU A 355 -16.73 -23.55 -43.57
N ASN A 356 -15.44 -23.34 -43.27
CA ASN A 356 -14.64 -22.28 -43.88
C ASN A 356 -14.28 -22.55 -45.35
N SER A 357 -14.32 -23.81 -45.80
CA SER A 357 -14.18 -24.13 -47.22
C SER A 357 -15.44 -23.82 -48.03
N ASN A 358 -16.61 -23.77 -47.38
CA ASN A 358 -17.89 -23.46 -48.00
C ASN A 358 -18.31 -21.98 -47.83
N ILE A 359 -17.61 -21.20 -47.00
CA ILE A 359 -17.94 -19.82 -46.67
C ILE A 359 -16.69 -18.95 -46.79
N SER A 360 -16.77 -17.90 -47.63
CA SER A 360 -15.68 -16.93 -47.83
C SER A 360 -16.17 -15.51 -47.55
N PRO A 361 -15.49 -14.73 -46.69
CA PRO A 361 -14.30 -15.11 -45.90
C PRO A 361 -14.61 -16.16 -44.82
N ALA A 362 -13.58 -16.82 -44.30
CA ALA A 362 -13.71 -17.82 -43.23
C ALA A 362 -14.31 -17.19 -41.95
N ILE A 363 -15.35 -17.82 -41.38
CA ILE A 363 -16.10 -17.29 -40.23
C ILE A 363 -16.21 -18.26 -39.04
N ALA A 364 -15.83 -19.53 -39.20
CA ALA A 364 -15.91 -20.55 -38.16
C ALA A 364 -14.56 -20.72 -37.44
N THR A 365 -14.59 -20.83 -36.13
CA THR A 365 -13.43 -21.10 -35.25
C THR A 365 -13.85 -21.98 -34.06
N HIS A 366 -12.89 -22.48 -33.28
CA HIS A 366 -13.19 -23.17 -32.01
C HIS A 366 -12.12 -22.90 -30.95
N ASP A 367 -12.49 -23.07 -29.68
CA ASP A 367 -11.58 -22.95 -28.52
C ASP A 367 -11.09 -24.31 -27.98
N GLY A 368 -11.36 -25.39 -28.73
CA GLY A 368 -11.03 -26.77 -28.36
C GLY A 368 -12.19 -27.51 -27.67
N SER A 369 -13.24 -26.80 -27.24
CA SER A 369 -14.47 -27.41 -26.71
C SER A 369 -15.72 -26.97 -27.46
N PHE A 370 -15.81 -25.72 -27.91
CA PHE A 370 -17.02 -25.15 -28.50
C PHE A 370 -16.77 -24.58 -29.90
N LEU A 371 -17.73 -24.77 -30.79
CA LEU A 371 -17.74 -24.17 -32.13
C LEU A 371 -18.25 -22.72 -32.05
N THR A 372 -17.54 -21.78 -32.69
CA THR A 372 -17.89 -20.37 -32.80
C THR A 372 -18.05 -19.99 -34.27
N ILE A 373 -19.12 -19.29 -34.63
CA ILE A 373 -19.28 -18.60 -35.92
C ILE A 373 -19.31 -17.10 -35.66
N THR A 374 -18.47 -16.34 -36.36
CA THR A 374 -18.39 -14.87 -36.24
C THR A 374 -18.53 -14.25 -37.61
N SER A 375 -19.52 -13.39 -37.81
CA SER A 375 -19.65 -12.67 -39.09
C SER A 375 -18.39 -11.86 -39.39
N ALA A 376 -18.02 -11.80 -40.67
CA ALA A 376 -16.93 -10.95 -41.14
C ALA A 376 -17.33 -9.47 -41.23
N VAL A 377 -18.62 -9.16 -41.09
CA VAL A 377 -19.16 -7.79 -41.05
C VAL A 377 -19.44 -7.41 -39.60
N ALA A 378 -19.10 -6.18 -39.22
CA ALA A 378 -19.28 -5.62 -37.88
C ALA A 378 -20.54 -4.73 -37.78
N GLY A 379 -21.23 -4.76 -36.63
CA GLY A 379 -22.27 -3.78 -36.26
C GLY A 379 -23.71 -4.20 -36.48
N SER A 380 -24.65 -3.26 -36.35
CA SER A 380 -26.10 -3.56 -36.37
C SER A 380 -26.61 -4.10 -37.70
N THR A 381 -25.80 -4.02 -38.76
CA THR A 381 -26.03 -4.68 -40.05
C THR A 381 -25.56 -6.13 -40.08
N SER A 382 -24.62 -6.50 -39.21
CA SER A 382 -24.10 -7.87 -39.04
C SER A 382 -25.19 -8.80 -38.53
N GLN A 383 -25.42 -9.92 -39.22
CA GLN A 383 -26.45 -10.88 -38.84
C GLN A 383 -26.04 -12.31 -39.18
N LEU A 384 -26.17 -13.20 -38.19
CA LEU A 384 -26.08 -14.65 -38.37
C LEU A 384 -27.43 -15.29 -38.02
N GLU A 385 -27.85 -16.26 -38.81
CA GLU A 385 -29.05 -17.06 -38.55
C GLU A 385 -28.76 -18.54 -38.82
N VAL A 386 -29.00 -19.40 -37.83
CA VAL A 386 -28.94 -20.86 -38.01
C VAL A 386 -30.35 -21.39 -38.16
N GLN A 387 -30.66 -21.82 -39.37
CA GLN A 387 -31.98 -22.28 -39.77
C GLN A 387 -32.10 -23.80 -39.59
N ASN A 388 -33.34 -24.29 -39.49
CA ASN A 388 -33.57 -25.74 -39.51
C ASN A 388 -33.23 -26.31 -40.89
N PHE A 389 -32.62 -27.48 -40.92
CA PHE A 389 -32.54 -28.26 -42.15
C PHE A 389 -33.91 -28.88 -42.48
N GLU A 390 -34.21 -29.05 -43.77
CA GLU A 390 -35.54 -29.51 -44.23
C GLU A 390 -35.89 -30.91 -43.71
N ASP A 391 -34.87 -31.75 -43.52
CA ASP A 391 -34.97 -33.04 -42.84
C ASP A 391 -34.43 -32.89 -41.41
N ILE A 392 -35.34 -32.86 -40.43
CA ILE A 392 -35.00 -32.58 -39.03
C ILE A 392 -34.12 -33.66 -38.40
N GLU A 393 -34.15 -34.90 -38.92
CA GLU A 393 -33.30 -36.00 -38.46
C GLU A 393 -31.86 -35.84 -38.95
N ARG A 394 -31.65 -35.03 -40.00
CA ARG A 394 -30.33 -34.75 -40.58
C ARG A 394 -29.77 -33.37 -40.18
N ASP A 395 -30.48 -32.62 -39.33
CA ASP A 395 -30.09 -31.28 -38.87
C ASP A 395 -29.01 -31.34 -37.78
N ALA A 396 -27.79 -30.91 -38.12
CA ALA A 396 -26.64 -30.90 -37.22
C ALA A 396 -26.71 -29.79 -36.14
N ARG A 397 -27.63 -28.82 -36.22
CA ARG A 397 -27.65 -27.62 -35.37
C ARG A 397 -27.63 -27.93 -33.88
N LYS A 398 -28.49 -28.86 -33.43
CA LYS A 398 -28.58 -29.23 -32.00
C LYS A 398 -27.33 -29.95 -31.51
N ILE A 399 -26.67 -30.72 -32.38
CA ILE A 399 -25.43 -31.43 -32.05
C ILE A 399 -24.27 -30.44 -31.96
N LEU A 400 -24.17 -29.51 -32.91
CA LEU A 400 -23.03 -28.60 -33.00
C LEU A 400 -23.12 -27.40 -32.04
N PHE A 401 -24.30 -26.81 -31.88
CA PHE A 401 -24.48 -25.60 -31.08
C PHE A 401 -25.28 -25.81 -29.80
N GLY A 402 -26.10 -26.85 -29.70
CA GLY A 402 -27.08 -26.98 -28.61
C GLY A 402 -28.25 -26.00 -28.78
N ASN A 403 -28.86 -25.58 -27.67
CA ASN A 403 -30.00 -24.66 -27.69
C ASN A 403 -29.53 -23.19 -27.69
N VAL A 404 -29.02 -22.73 -28.84
CA VAL A 404 -28.61 -21.33 -29.06
C VAL A 404 -29.71 -20.52 -29.75
N PRO A 405 -29.73 -19.18 -29.62
CA PRO A 405 -30.65 -18.32 -30.36
C PRO A 405 -30.55 -18.58 -31.88
N ALA A 406 -31.70 -18.61 -32.56
CA ALA A 406 -31.75 -18.88 -34.00
C ALA A 406 -31.16 -17.75 -34.85
N SER A 407 -31.16 -16.51 -34.35
CA SER A 407 -30.50 -15.36 -34.98
C SER A 407 -29.79 -14.50 -33.94
N THR A 408 -28.67 -13.91 -34.36
CA THR A 408 -27.90 -12.92 -33.59
C THR A 408 -27.49 -11.77 -34.50
N ILE A 409 -27.44 -10.56 -33.94
CA ILE A 409 -27.02 -9.34 -34.63
C ILE A 409 -25.80 -8.72 -33.93
N GLY A 410 -24.98 -8.00 -34.69
CA GLY A 410 -23.87 -7.22 -34.13
C GLY A 410 -24.35 -5.93 -33.45
N ASN A 411 -23.50 -5.31 -32.63
CA ASN A 411 -23.83 -4.05 -31.92
C ASN A 411 -22.98 -2.88 -32.41
N SER A 412 -23.58 -1.68 -32.49
CA SER A 412 -22.88 -0.42 -32.75
C SER A 412 -21.95 -0.03 -31.60
N ALA A 413 -20.97 0.83 -31.88
CA ALA A 413 -20.04 1.35 -30.89
C ALA A 413 -20.65 2.40 -29.93
N GLN A 414 -20.14 2.47 -28.69
CA GLN A 414 -20.63 3.37 -27.63
C GLN A 414 -19.51 4.16 -26.93
N PRO A 415 -19.74 5.43 -26.52
CA PRO A 415 -18.79 6.22 -25.72
C PRO A 415 -18.71 5.74 -24.26
N ALA A 416 -17.59 6.00 -23.59
CA ALA A 416 -17.47 5.72 -22.15
C ALA A 416 -18.42 6.62 -21.36
N LYS A 417 -19.32 6.00 -20.58
CA LYS A 417 -20.35 6.70 -19.79
C LYS A 417 -20.31 6.28 -18.32
N ILE A 418 -20.33 7.27 -17.42
CA ILE A 418 -20.45 7.08 -15.98
C ILE A 418 -21.69 7.83 -15.49
N VAL A 419 -22.58 7.13 -14.77
CA VAL A 419 -23.77 7.71 -14.14
C VAL A 419 -23.64 7.61 -12.62
N SER A 420 -24.02 8.67 -11.93
CA SER A 420 -24.10 8.73 -10.46
C SER A 420 -25.14 7.74 -9.91
N ASN A 421 -24.84 7.17 -8.74
CA ASN A 421 -25.78 6.37 -7.95
C ASN A 421 -26.63 7.25 -7.02
N ILE A 422 -26.24 8.50 -6.79
CA ILE A 422 -26.94 9.44 -5.91
C ILE A 422 -27.93 10.26 -6.73
N ASP A 423 -29.13 10.41 -6.18
CA ASP A 423 -30.10 11.38 -6.66
C ASP A 423 -29.77 12.76 -6.09
N LEU A 424 -29.37 13.70 -6.96
CA LEU A 424 -28.87 15.03 -6.60
C LEU A 424 -29.96 16.10 -6.64
N VAL A 425 -31.23 15.70 -6.40
CA VAL A 425 -32.37 16.62 -6.26
C VAL A 425 -32.17 17.59 -5.10
N SER A 426 -31.51 17.15 -4.02
CA SER A 426 -31.15 18.02 -2.88
C SER A 426 -29.71 18.53 -3.00
N PRO A 427 -29.42 19.78 -2.59
CA PRO A 427 -28.06 20.31 -2.63
C PRO A 427 -27.07 19.51 -1.77
N VAL A 428 -25.83 19.40 -2.25
CA VAL A 428 -24.73 18.70 -1.57
C VAL A 428 -23.81 19.70 -0.88
N ASN A 429 -23.38 19.37 0.34
CA ASN A 429 -22.36 20.14 1.05
C ASN A 429 -20.96 19.75 0.57
N LEU A 430 -20.33 20.65 -0.18
CA LEU A 430 -18.97 20.54 -0.71
C LEU A 430 -17.98 21.51 -0.06
N SER A 431 -18.34 22.18 1.05
CA SER A 431 -17.50 23.20 1.70
C SER A 431 -16.13 22.70 2.17
N ARG A 432 -16.04 21.40 2.48
CA ARG A 432 -14.80 20.73 2.88
C ARG A 432 -14.23 19.81 1.78
N ARG A 433 -14.98 19.54 0.71
CA ARG A 433 -14.73 18.43 -0.24
C ARG A 433 -15.14 18.83 -1.66
N GLN A 434 -14.43 19.81 -2.21
CA GLN A 434 -14.84 20.49 -3.45
C GLN A 434 -14.21 19.92 -4.73
N PHE A 435 -13.16 19.10 -4.63
CA PHE A 435 -12.41 18.64 -5.80
C PHE A 435 -12.86 17.26 -6.29
N LEU A 436 -12.81 17.07 -7.60
CA LEU A 436 -13.09 15.80 -8.30
C LEU A 436 -11.92 15.49 -9.24
N ARG A 437 -11.27 14.34 -9.09
CA ARG A 437 -10.22 13.88 -10.00
C ARG A 437 -10.80 12.95 -11.07
N LEU A 438 -10.57 13.30 -12.33
CA LEU A 438 -11.05 12.56 -13.49
C LEU A 438 -9.87 12.15 -14.36
N LYS A 439 -9.95 10.96 -14.93
CA LYS A 439 -9.12 10.53 -16.06
C LYS A 439 -10.00 10.44 -17.29
N ILE A 440 -9.66 11.20 -18.32
CA ILE A 440 -10.36 11.22 -19.59
C ILE A 440 -9.35 10.80 -20.64
N ASN A 441 -9.55 9.62 -21.23
CA ASN A 441 -8.59 8.98 -22.12
C ASN A 441 -7.22 8.88 -21.43
N ASN A 442 -6.19 9.56 -21.96
CA ASN A 442 -4.84 9.58 -21.40
C ASN A 442 -4.55 10.78 -20.49
N SER A 443 -5.51 11.68 -20.28
CA SER A 443 -5.32 12.90 -19.49
C SER A 443 -5.98 12.78 -18.11
N GLU A 444 -5.24 13.10 -17.06
CA GLU A 444 -5.76 13.23 -15.69
C GLU A 444 -5.93 14.70 -15.33
N LEU A 445 -7.04 15.03 -14.67
CA LEU A 445 -7.41 16.39 -14.31
C LEU A 445 -8.15 16.43 -12.99
N GLU A 446 -8.03 17.55 -12.28
CA GLU A 446 -8.73 17.82 -11.03
C GLU A 446 -9.61 19.07 -11.19
N ILE A 447 -10.87 18.98 -10.80
CA ILE A 447 -11.87 20.03 -10.99
C ILE A 447 -12.47 20.41 -9.63
N ASN A 448 -12.49 21.71 -9.31
CA ASN A 448 -13.34 22.22 -8.23
C ASN A 448 -14.80 22.30 -8.71
N ILE A 449 -15.68 21.51 -8.08
CA ILE A 449 -17.10 21.39 -8.41
C ILE A 449 -18.03 22.07 -7.39
N ALA A 450 -17.50 22.80 -6.41
CA ALA A 450 -18.34 23.54 -5.45
C ALA A 450 -19.07 24.71 -6.13
N GLY A 451 -20.33 24.90 -5.71
CA GLY A 451 -21.17 26.03 -6.09
C GLY A 451 -20.73 27.33 -5.42
N ASN A 452 -21.47 28.41 -5.67
CA ASN A 452 -21.16 29.71 -5.06
C ASN A 452 -21.34 29.69 -3.52
N ILE A 453 -22.23 28.82 -3.02
CA ILE A 453 -22.41 28.51 -1.61
C ILE A 453 -22.00 27.05 -1.41
N PRO A 454 -20.76 26.77 -0.99
CA PRO A 454 -20.26 25.40 -0.93
C PRO A 454 -21.07 24.46 -0.04
N GLU A 455 -21.74 24.94 1.02
CA GLU A 455 -22.60 24.07 1.84
C GLU A 455 -23.87 23.58 1.13
N LYS A 456 -24.25 24.20 0.01
CA LYS A 456 -25.49 23.94 -0.72
C LYS A 456 -25.27 23.95 -2.23
N THR A 457 -24.36 23.12 -2.72
CA THR A 457 -24.07 23.03 -4.16
C THR A 457 -25.14 22.23 -4.89
N SER A 458 -25.70 22.79 -5.96
CA SER A 458 -26.73 22.16 -6.80
C SER A 458 -26.15 21.36 -7.99
N LEU A 459 -26.95 20.44 -8.56
CA LEU A 459 -26.57 19.67 -9.77
C LEU A 459 -26.20 20.58 -10.96
N GLY A 460 -26.96 21.66 -11.17
CA GLY A 460 -26.71 22.60 -12.26
C GLY A 460 -25.37 23.33 -12.12
N GLU A 461 -25.00 23.72 -10.90
CA GLU A 461 -23.69 24.33 -10.61
C GLU A 461 -22.55 23.33 -10.88
N MET A 462 -22.69 22.08 -10.44
CA MET A 462 -21.70 21.03 -10.69
C MET A 462 -21.49 20.81 -12.20
N ILE A 463 -22.56 20.66 -12.98
CA ILE A 463 -22.48 20.48 -14.44
C ILE A 463 -21.79 21.68 -15.08
N THR A 464 -22.12 22.90 -14.65
CA THR A 464 -21.53 24.13 -15.18
C THR A 464 -20.02 24.19 -14.90
N LYS A 465 -19.60 23.87 -13.66
CA LYS A 465 -18.19 23.85 -13.27
C LYS A 465 -17.39 22.78 -14.03
N ILE A 466 -17.94 21.57 -14.20
CA ILE A 466 -17.29 20.50 -14.96
C ILE A 466 -17.16 20.88 -16.43
N ASN A 467 -18.23 21.38 -17.05
CA ASN A 467 -18.24 21.74 -18.46
C ASN A 467 -17.41 23.00 -18.79
N ALA A 468 -17.16 23.86 -17.79
CA ALA A 468 -16.22 24.97 -17.94
C ALA A 468 -14.76 24.51 -18.13
N VAL A 469 -14.40 23.34 -17.57
CA VAL A 469 -13.06 22.75 -17.73
C VAL A 469 -13.01 21.83 -18.94
N VAL A 470 -14.01 20.94 -19.10
CA VAL A 470 -14.11 20.00 -20.23
C VAL A 470 -15.50 20.11 -20.86
N PRO A 471 -15.63 20.81 -22.00
CA PRO A 471 -16.92 21.02 -22.65
C PRO A 471 -17.67 19.71 -22.93
N ASN A 472 -18.97 19.70 -22.66
CA ASN A 472 -19.90 18.58 -22.91
C ASN A 472 -19.61 17.27 -22.15
N LEU A 473 -18.74 17.30 -21.14
CA LEU A 473 -18.43 16.11 -20.35
C LEU A 473 -19.59 15.72 -19.42
N ALA A 474 -20.19 16.70 -18.73
CA ALA A 474 -21.23 16.49 -17.75
C ALA A 474 -22.63 16.87 -18.29
N SER A 475 -23.62 16.06 -17.95
CA SER A 475 -25.03 16.26 -18.29
C SER A 475 -25.95 15.63 -17.24
N THR A 476 -27.24 15.94 -17.32
CA THR A 476 -28.27 15.26 -16.53
C THR A 476 -28.74 14.01 -17.27
N SER A 477 -28.72 12.87 -16.60
CA SER A 477 -29.32 11.61 -17.11
C SER A 477 -30.84 11.69 -17.16
N GLU A 478 -31.48 10.74 -17.87
CA GLU A 478 -32.95 10.63 -17.96
C GLU A 478 -33.65 10.56 -16.58
N ASN A 479 -32.94 10.09 -15.56
CA ASN A 479 -33.44 9.94 -14.18
C ASN A 479 -33.02 11.09 -13.25
N GLY A 480 -32.58 12.24 -13.77
CA GLY A 480 -32.23 13.40 -12.95
C GLY A 480 -30.86 13.34 -12.24
N ARG A 481 -30.03 12.33 -12.53
CA ARG A 481 -28.71 12.15 -11.91
C ARG A 481 -27.57 12.73 -12.75
N LEU A 482 -26.44 13.05 -12.13
CA LEU A 482 -25.23 13.46 -12.85
C LEU A 482 -24.69 12.32 -13.74
N GLN A 483 -24.44 12.63 -15.01
CA GLN A 483 -23.85 11.73 -15.99
C GLN A 483 -22.63 12.38 -16.62
N LEU A 484 -21.52 11.64 -16.64
CA LEU A 484 -20.32 11.98 -17.38
C LEU A 484 -20.23 11.13 -18.65
N THR A 485 -19.93 11.76 -19.79
CA THR A 485 -19.78 11.10 -21.09
C THR A 485 -18.46 11.53 -21.72
N ALA A 486 -17.52 10.61 -21.91
CA ALA A 486 -16.24 10.94 -22.52
C ALA A 486 -16.42 11.32 -24.01
N PRO A 487 -15.55 12.21 -24.54
CA PRO A 487 -15.44 12.43 -25.97
C PRO A 487 -15.17 11.11 -26.71
N VAL A 488 -15.75 10.95 -27.90
CA VAL A 488 -15.47 9.79 -28.76
C VAL A 488 -14.04 9.92 -29.30
N SER A 489 -13.18 8.95 -28.98
CA SER A 489 -11.77 8.90 -29.38
C SER A 489 -11.30 7.44 -29.50
N GLU A 490 -10.07 7.22 -30.00
CA GLU A 490 -9.42 5.90 -30.10
C GLU A 490 -9.30 5.14 -28.79
N THR A 491 -9.47 5.80 -27.65
CA THR A 491 -9.39 5.18 -26.33
C THR A 491 -10.42 5.82 -25.43
N SER A 492 -11.69 5.90 -25.88
CA SER A 492 -12.79 6.48 -25.09
C SER A 492 -12.79 5.82 -23.71
N GLN A 493 -12.21 6.50 -22.73
CA GLN A 493 -12.01 6.00 -21.39
C GLN A 493 -12.35 7.14 -20.45
N LEU A 494 -13.09 6.79 -19.42
CA LEU A 494 -13.48 7.71 -18.39
C LEU A 494 -13.25 7.02 -17.06
N ALA A 495 -12.52 7.66 -16.16
CA ALA A 495 -12.47 7.21 -14.78
C ALA A 495 -12.69 8.38 -13.84
N VAL A 496 -13.55 8.16 -12.84
CA VAL A 496 -13.47 8.91 -11.59
C VAL A 496 -12.38 8.24 -10.78
N LEU A 497 -11.37 9.01 -10.39
CA LEU A 497 -10.25 8.53 -9.60
C LEU A 497 -10.41 9.01 -8.14
N PRO A 498 -9.97 8.20 -7.16
CA PRO A 498 -9.81 8.70 -5.81
C PRO A 498 -8.74 9.80 -5.82
N LEU A 499 -9.00 10.90 -5.12
CA LEU A 499 -8.04 11.98 -4.94
C LEU A 499 -6.94 11.58 -3.95
N ARG A 500 -7.27 10.81 -2.92
CA ARG A 500 -6.41 10.52 -1.78
C ARG A 500 -6.36 9.03 -1.50
N TYR A 501 -5.17 8.55 -1.13
CA TYR A 501 -4.94 7.17 -0.71
C TYR A 501 -3.78 7.11 0.29
N LEU A 502 -3.79 6.11 1.17
CA LEU A 502 -2.67 5.77 2.04
C LEU A 502 -1.86 4.63 1.40
N GLU A 503 -0.53 4.75 1.34
CA GLU A 503 0.35 3.72 0.81
C GLU A 503 1.13 2.99 1.92
N LEU A 504 0.99 1.66 1.97
CA LEU A 504 1.83 0.79 2.77
C LEU A 504 2.83 0.06 1.86
N ILE A 505 4.11 0.06 2.22
CA ILE A 505 5.18 -0.54 1.42
C ILE A 505 5.78 -1.75 2.15
N GLU A 506 5.56 -2.95 1.60
CA GLU A 506 6.12 -4.17 2.16
C GLU A 506 7.45 -4.54 1.50
N TYR A 507 8.41 -5.01 2.30
CA TYR A 507 9.66 -5.57 1.80
C TYR A 507 9.72 -7.05 2.15
N PRO A 508 9.83 -7.94 1.15
CA PRO A 508 9.89 -9.37 1.41
C PRO A 508 11.23 -9.73 2.06
N PRO A 509 11.29 -10.86 2.77
CA PRO A 509 12.54 -11.41 3.27
C PRO A 509 13.54 -11.63 2.13
N VAL A 510 14.78 -11.16 2.32
CA VAL A 510 15.87 -11.35 1.37
C VAL A 510 16.79 -12.45 1.87
N LYS A 511 17.06 -13.45 1.02
CA LYS A 511 18.09 -14.45 1.30
C LYS A 511 19.46 -13.81 1.10
N VAL A 512 20.29 -13.83 2.13
CA VAL A 512 21.66 -13.31 2.11
C VAL A 512 22.62 -14.48 2.25
N SER A 513 23.71 -14.43 1.49
CA SER A 513 24.80 -15.41 1.53
C SER A 513 26.14 -14.70 1.58
N GLN A 514 27.01 -15.09 2.51
CA GLN A 514 28.37 -14.56 2.62
C GLN A 514 29.36 -15.71 2.75
N SER A 515 30.41 -15.71 1.92
CA SER A 515 31.48 -16.71 1.94
C SER A 515 32.81 -16.11 2.38
N ILE A 516 33.54 -16.85 3.21
CA ILE A 516 34.83 -16.47 3.77
C ILE A 516 35.78 -17.65 3.58
N SER A 517 37.03 -17.36 3.19
CA SER A 517 38.13 -18.34 3.26
C SER A 517 38.95 -18.02 4.50
N THR A 518 39.18 -19.03 5.34
CA THR A 518 39.81 -18.85 6.66
C THR A 518 40.75 -20.00 6.99
N GLN A 519 41.56 -19.84 8.04
CA GLN A 519 42.49 -20.83 8.57
C GLN A 519 42.31 -20.92 10.09
N HIS A 520 42.89 -21.94 10.71
CA HIS A 520 42.86 -22.08 12.17
C HIS A 520 43.35 -20.80 12.87
N GLY A 521 42.59 -20.35 13.88
CA GLY A 521 42.91 -19.15 14.67
C GLY A 521 42.35 -17.84 14.10
N ASN A 522 41.99 -17.80 12.82
CA ASN A 522 41.49 -16.58 12.18
C ASN A 522 40.07 -16.21 12.65
N SER A 523 39.83 -14.90 12.75
CA SER A 523 38.53 -14.32 13.08
C SER A 523 38.01 -13.42 11.95
N TRP A 524 36.70 -13.33 11.78
CA TRP A 524 36.04 -12.45 10.81
C TRP A 524 34.73 -11.90 11.39
N THR A 525 34.05 -11.04 10.62
CA THR A 525 32.75 -10.46 10.99
C THR A 525 31.69 -10.79 9.93
N ILE A 526 30.52 -11.19 10.40
CA ILE A 526 29.27 -11.27 9.61
C ILE A 526 28.39 -10.12 10.06
N THR A 527 27.80 -9.39 9.12
CA THR A 527 26.86 -8.30 9.45
C THR A 527 25.45 -8.71 9.07
N ASN A 528 24.56 -8.83 10.07
CA ASN A 528 23.13 -8.93 9.84
C ASN A 528 22.53 -7.53 9.79
N ASP A 529 22.33 -6.99 8.58
CA ASP A 529 21.69 -5.69 8.35
C ASP A 529 20.15 -5.73 8.48
N GLY A 530 19.59 -6.85 8.95
CA GLY A 530 18.15 -6.99 9.20
C GLY A 530 17.71 -6.33 10.51
N VAL A 531 16.39 -6.15 10.68
CA VAL A 531 15.80 -5.54 11.90
C VAL A 531 15.62 -6.50 13.07
N ALA A 532 15.95 -7.77 12.89
CA ALA A 532 15.78 -8.80 13.90
C ALA A 532 16.93 -9.82 13.83
N ASP A 533 17.17 -10.48 14.96
CA ASP A 533 18.04 -11.63 15.06
C ASP A 533 17.54 -12.75 14.15
N THR A 534 18.48 -13.51 13.59
CA THR A 534 18.18 -14.57 12.62
C THR A 534 19.07 -15.78 12.88
N ILE A 535 18.73 -16.92 12.27
CA ILE A 535 19.50 -18.17 12.42
C ILE A 535 20.16 -18.49 11.09
N ALA A 536 21.49 -18.56 11.10
CA ALA A 536 22.26 -18.88 9.91
C ALA A 536 22.30 -20.39 9.64
N LYS A 537 22.36 -20.75 8.36
CA LYS A 537 22.82 -22.04 7.89
C LYS A 537 24.29 -21.88 7.51
N ILE A 538 25.15 -22.71 8.07
CA ILE A 538 26.60 -22.60 7.86
C ILE A 538 27.07 -23.80 7.06
N LYS A 539 27.71 -23.55 5.93
CA LYS A 539 28.34 -24.56 5.09
C LYS A 539 29.85 -24.43 5.22
N ILE A 540 30.54 -25.50 5.58
CA ILE A 540 31.99 -25.55 5.76
C ILE A 540 32.54 -26.56 4.75
N THR A 541 33.41 -26.12 3.85
CA THR A 541 34.06 -26.98 2.86
C THR A 541 35.54 -27.02 3.16
N SER A 542 36.11 -28.22 3.32
CA SER A 542 37.54 -28.39 3.57
C SER A 542 38.29 -28.93 2.35
N PRO A 543 38.96 -28.08 1.54
CA PRO A 543 39.75 -28.50 0.40
C PRO A 543 40.86 -29.51 0.71
N GLN A 544 41.41 -29.51 1.93
CA GLN A 544 42.55 -30.36 2.31
C GLN A 544 42.20 -31.37 3.42
N GLY A 545 40.93 -31.46 3.80
CA GLY A 545 40.47 -32.22 4.96
C GLY A 545 40.73 -31.47 6.27
N SER A 546 39.91 -31.73 7.28
CA SER A 546 39.94 -31.05 8.58
C SER A 546 39.40 -31.96 9.68
N VAL A 547 39.83 -31.77 10.94
CA VAL A 547 39.46 -32.65 12.05
C VAL A 547 39.19 -31.85 13.31
N GLY A 548 38.00 -32.00 13.90
CA GLY A 548 37.68 -31.24 15.11
C GLY A 548 37.29 -29.79 14.81
N ILE A 549 36.65 -29.54 13.66
CA ILE A 549 36.19 -28.21 13.27
C ILE A 549 35.41 -27.58 14.42
N THR A 550 35.86 -26.42 14.87
CA THR A 550 35.21 -25.62 15.88
C THR A 550 34.91 -24.24 15.32
N LEU A 551 33.65 -23.83 15.42
CA LEU A 551 33.21 -22.47 15.16
C LEU A 551 32.86 -21.80 16.48
N VAL A 552 33.40 -20.60 16.68
CA VAL A 552 33.13 -19.77 17.86
C VAL A 552 32.38 -18.54 17.38
N ASN A 553 31.19 -18.33 17.93
CA ASN A 553 30.40 -17.12 17.80
C ASN A 553 30.72 -16.22 19.00
N GLU A 554 31.71 -15.36 18.83
CA GLU A 554 32.21 -14.48 19.90
C GLU A 554 31.19 -13.41 20.30
N ALA A 555 30.20 -13.13 19.43
CA ALA A 555 29.17 -12.13 19.70
C ALA A 555 28.19 -12.55 20.80
N ILE A 556 27.97 -13.85 20.96
CA ILE A 556 27.06 -14.42 21.96
C ILE A 556 27.76 -15.34 22.97
N ASP A 557 29.07 -15.53 22.83
CA ASP A 557 29.90 -16.42 23.66
C ASP A 557 29.56 -17.92 23.53
N TRP A 558 29.21 -18.37 22.32
CA TRP A 558 28.91 -19.77 22.02
C TRP A 558 29.95 -20.40 21.10
N GLN A 559 30.11 -21.72 21.20
CA GLN A 559 30.92 -22.53 20.28
C GLN A 559 30.23 -23.84 19.91
N VAL A 560 30.52 -24.33 18.71
CA VAL A 560 30.17 -25.66 18.23
C VAL A 560 31.42 -26.37 17.74
N ARG A 561 31.62 -27.60 18.19
CA ARG A 561 32.72 -28.48 17.82
C ARG A 561 32.19 -29.76 17.19
N LEU A 562 32.75 -30.12 16.05
CA LEU A 562 32.43 -31.34 15.32
C LEU A 562 33.53 -32.38 15.59
N LEU A 563 33.19 -33.41 16.36
CA LEU A 563 34.09 -34.48 16.77
C LEU A 563 34.24 -35.56 15.68
N THR A 564 34.37 -35.12 14.42
CA THR A 564 34.53 -35.97 13.24
C THR A 564 35.70 -35.50 12.38
N VAL A 565 36.15 -36.40 11.50
CA VAL A 565 36.96 -36.05 10.33
C VAL A 565 36.03 -35.55 9.23
N VAL A 566 36.41 -34.45 8.59
CA VAL A 566 35.87 -33.96 7.31
C VAL A 566 36.91 -34.26 6.26
N ALA A 567 36.59 -35.12 5.30
CA ALA A 567 37.51 -35.55 4.27
C ALA A 567 37.82 -34.42 3.26
N ILE A 568 38.81 -34.67 2.41
CA ILE A 568 39.21 -33.77 1.33
C ILE A 568 37.99 -33.45 0.44
N ALA A 569 37.74 -32.16 0.22
CA ALA A 569 36.62 -31.62 -0.55
C ALA A 569 35.22 -31.99 -0.02
N GLU A 570 35.12 -32.59 1.17
CA GLU A 570 33.84 -32.84 1.83
C GLU A 570 33.29 -31.53 2.40
N THR A 571 31.97 -31.42 2.44
CA THR A 571 31.25 -30.27 2.98
C THR A 571 30.46 -30.68 4.21
N VAL A 572 30.54 -29.93 5.30
CA VAL A 572 29.59 -29.99 6.41
C VAL A 572 28.57 -28.85 6.30
N LYS A 573 27.29 -29.16 6.48
CA LYS A 573 26.22 -28.17 6.61
C LYS A 573 25.63 -28.21 8.01
N LEU A 574 25.76 -27.12 8.76
CA LEU A 574 25.15 -26.87 10.07
C LEU A 574 23.85 -26.07 9.88
N PHE A 575 22.76 -26.53 10.51
CA PHE A 575 21.48 -25.84 10.44
C PHE A 575 20.57 -26.22 11.61
N GLN A 576 19.56 -25.40 11.87
CA GLN A 576 18.47 -25.74 12.78
C GLN A 576 17.42 -26.60 12.07
N HIS A 577 17.10 -27.75 12.65
CA HIS A 577 15.96 -28.59 12.34
C HIS A 577 14.81 -28.29 13.32
N PRO A 578 13.54 -28.20 12.85
CA PRO A 578 12.40 -27.87 13.71
C PRO A 578 12.27 -28.76 14.96
N ASP A 579 12.36 -30.08 14.77
CA ASP A 579 12.15 -31.04 15.88
C ASP A 579 13.44 -31.44 16.61
N LEU A 580 14.55 -31.59 15.88
CA LEU A 580 15.81 -32.15 16.40
C LEU A 580 16.82 -31.10 16.87
N GLY A 581 16.49 -29.80 16.76
CA GLY A 581 17.40 -28.71 17.12
C GLY A 581 18.58 -28.59 16.15
N LEU A 582 19.81 -28.44 16.68
CA LEU A 582 21.00 -28.32 15.83
C LEU A 582 21.33 -29.65 15.14
N GLN A 583 21.51 -29.61 13.82
CA GLN A 583 21.89 -30.76 13.01
C GLN A 583 23.09 -30.43 12.12
N ALA A 584 23.84 -31.47 11.75
CA ALA A 584 24.95 -31.37 10.83
C ALA A 584 24.88 -32.49 9.79
N ILE A 585 24.99 -32.14 8.50
CA ILE A 585 25.03 -33.11 7.39
C ILE A 585 26.36 -32.97 6.67
N LEU A 586 27.06 -34.08 6.46
CA LEU A 586 28.21 -34.15 5.58
C LEU A 586 27.77 -34.50 4.17
N THR A 587 28.40 -33.90 3.18
CA THR A 587 28.22 -34.19 1.76
C THR A 587 29.58 -34.46 1.15
N SER A 588 29.77 -35.66 0.62
CA SER A 588 31.00 -36.07 -0.06
C SER A 588 31.15 -35.36 -1.42
N ILE A 589 32.33 -35.49 -2.03
CA ILE A 589 32.58 -34.99 -3.39
C ILE A 589 31.69 -35.67 -4.45
N THR A 590 31.19 -36.88 -4.20
CA THR A 590 30.27 -37.61 -5.08
C THR A 590 28.81 -37.21 -4.88
N GLY A 591 28.53 -36.32 -3.92
CA GLY A 591 27.18 -35.86 -3.57
C GLY A 591 26.45 -36.76 -2.56
N GLU A 592 27.10 -37.81 -2.05
CA GLU A 592 26.53 -38.67 -1.01
C GLU A 592 26.42 -37.90 0.30
N THR A 593 25.29 -38.03 1.00
CA THR A 593 25.03 -37.30 2.25
C THR A 593 24.91 -38.23 3.43
N ARG A 594 25.48 -37.83 4.57
CA ARG A 594 25.32 -38.52 5.86
C ARG A 594 25.08 -37.53 6.99
N THR A 595 24.12 -37.82 7.86
CA THR A 595 23.87 -37.02 9.06
C THR A 595 24.93 -37.35 10.12
N LEU A 596 25.49 -36.32 10.74
CA LEU A 596 26.36 -36.49 11.89
C LEU A 596 25.53 -36.84 13.13
N PRO A 597 25.86 -37.93 13.85
CA PRO A 597 25.23 -38.22 15.12
C PRO A 597 25.40 -37.05 16.09
N SER A 598 24.36 -36.72 16.87
CA SER A 598 24.42 -35.65 17.87
C SER A 598 25.51 -35.86 18.92
N SER A 599 25.96 -37.10 19.14
CA SER A 599 27.11 -37.43 19.99
C SER A 599 28.46 -36.94 19.44
N GLN A 600 28.52 -36.60 18.16
CA GLN A 600 29.69 -36.02 17.49
C GLN A 600 29.60 -34.49 17.35
N ILE A 601 28.56 -33.86 17.92
CA ILE A 601 28.36 -32.41 17.89
C ILE A 601 28.33 -31.90 19.33
N LEU A 602 29.43 -31.29 19.75
CA LEU A 602 29.55 -30.69 21.08
C LEU A 602 29.27 -29.19 20.98
N VAL A 603 28.32 -28.68 21.77
CA VAL A 603 27.91 -27.26 21.71
C VAL A 603 27.84 -26.69 23.12
N GLY A 604 28.18 -25.42 23.26
CA GLY A 604 27.87 -24.69 24.48
C GLY A 604 28.55 -23.34 24.55
N LEU A 605 28.50 -22.74 25.73
CA LEU A 605 29.23 -21.52 26.04
C LEU A 605 30.73 -21.77 25.94
N VAL A 606 31.50 -20.76 25.52
CA VAL A 606 32.97 -20.84 25.49
C VAL A 606 33.54 -20.98 26.91
N GLN A 607 32.82 -20.51 27.92
CA GLN A 607 33.23 -20.60 29.32
C GLN A 607 32.77 -21.91 29.99
N GLY A 608 33.66 -22.49 30.81
CA GLY A 608 33.39 -23.68 31.62
C GLY A 608 33.52 -25.00 30.85
N ILE A 609 33.40 -26.12 31.59
CA ILE A 609 33.62 -27.45 31.04
C ILE A 609 32.38 -27.92 30.26
N GLN A 610 32.59 -28.38 29.04
CA GLN A 610 31.58 -29.09 28.24
C GLN A 610 31.83 -30.60 28.31
N THR A 611 30.76 -31.38 28.51
CA THR A 611 30.87 -32.85 28.53
C THR A 611 29.68 -33.51 27.86
N GLN A 612 29.95 -34.61 27.16
CA GLN A 612 28.91 -35.46 26.57
C GLN A 612 28.33 -36.37 27.66
N VAL A 613 27.01 -36.54 27.67
CA VAL A 613 26.29 -37.40 28.60
C VAL A 613 25.86 -38.70 27.90
N PRO A 614 26.02 -39.88 28.53
CA PRO A 614 26.66 -40.11 29.84
C PRO A 614 28.20 -40.07 29.78
N PHE A 615 28.85 -39.89 30.93
CA PHE A 615 30.30 -39.96 31.09
C PHE A 615 30.68 -40.87 32.28
N ALA A 616 31.87 -41.47 32.24
CA ALA A 616 32.37 -42.32 33.31
C ALA A 616 32.96 -41.51 34.47
N GLY A 617 32.71 -41.96 35.70
CA GLY A 617 33.26 -41.37 36.93
C GLY A 617 32.58 -40.07 37.36
N GLU A 618 33.31 -39.25 38.10
CA GLU A 618 32.84 -37.95 38.60
C GLU A 618 33.42 -36.80 37.76
N LYS A 619 32.60 -35.79 37.46
CA LYS A 619 33.03 -34.52 36.83
C LYS A 619 32.83 -33.37 37.81
N LEU A 620 33.84 -32.53 37.94
CA LEU A 620 33.79 -31.36 38.82
C LEU A 620 33.22 -30.16 38.07
N LEU A 621 32.44 -29.32 38.74
CA LEU A 621 32.11 -27.98 38.26
C LEU A 621 33.38 -27.13 38.30
N SER A 622 33.96 -26.80 37.13
CA SER A 622 35.10 -25.88 37.03
C SER A 622 34.60 -24.46 36.98
N ASP A 623 35.18 -23.58 37.80
CA ASP A 623 34.74 -22.18 37.97
C ASP A 623 33.24 -22.07 38.29
N GLY A 624 32.68 -23.09 38.95
CA GLY A 624 31.27 -23.18 39.31
C GLY A 624 30.32 -23.52 38.15
N LEU A 625 30.83 -24.01 37.00
CA LEU A 625 30.01 -24.30 35.82
C LEU A 625 30.32 -25.68 35.19
N LEU A 626 29.27 -26.39 34.80
CA LEU A 626 29.36 -27.61 33.98
C LEU A 626 28.25 -27.63 32.93
N GLN A 627 28.60 -27.91 31.68
CA GLN A 627 27.68 -27.95 30.54
C GLN A 627 27.48 -29.39 30.07
N LEU A 628 26.26 -29.88 30.19
CA LEU A 628 25.86 -31.24 29.84
C LEU A 628 25.27 -31.28 28.42
N ASN A 629 25.95 -31.98 27.52
CA ASN A 629 25.50 -32.24 26.16
C ASN A 629 24.96 -33.68 26.05
N SER A 630 23.64 -33.84 25.94
CA SER A 630 23.00 -35.13 25.63
C SER A 630 22.70 -35.24 24.12
N THR A 631 21.94 -36.23 23.68
CA THR A 631 21.46 -36.33 22.29
C THR A 631 20.24 -35.45 21.99
N THR A 632 19.73 -34.71 22.96
CA THR A 632 18.50 -33.92 22.84
C THR A 632 18.78 -32.51 22.26
N PRO A 633 17.75 -31.72 21.91
CA PRO A 633 17.90 -30.41 21.28
C PRO A 633 18.54 -29.34 22.17
N ASN A 634 18.38 -29.45 23.49
CA ASN A 634 18.89 -28.48 24.46
C ASN A 634 20.14 -29.00 25.18
N LEU A 635 20.97 -28.07 25.63
CA LEU A 635 22.09 -28.29 26.53
C LEU A 635 21.62 -27.93 27.94
N VAL A 636 22.09 -28.65 28.97
CA VAL A 636 21.82 -28.30 30.38
C VAL A 636 23.06 -27.70 31.01
N ILE A 637 22.97 -26.46 31.46
CA ILE A 637 24.03 -25.77 32.20
C ILE A 637 23.76 -25.89 33.69
N LEU A 638 24.71 -26.46 34.42
CA LEU A 638 24.72 -26.49 35.87
C LEU A 638 25.61 -25.37 36.40
N ARG A 639 25.07 -24.51 37.26
CA ARG A 639 25.79 -23.43 37.92
C ARG A 639 25.76 -23.64 39.43
N ALA A 640 26.92 -23.58 40.08
CA ALA A 640 27.02 -23.67 41.53
C ALA A 640 26.28 -22.50 42.20
N ILE A 641 25.52 -22.78 43.26
CA ILE A 641 24.85 -21.74 44.07
C ILE A 641 25.85 -21.08 45.02
N SER A 642 26.87 -21.83 45.47
CA SER A 642 27.92 -21.38 46.37
C SER A 642 29.30 -21.71 45.79
N THR A 643 30.28 -20.85 46.04
CA THR A 643 31.68 -21.07 45.68
C THR A 643 32.48 -21.83 46.75
N GLN A 644 31.83 -22.21 47.87
CA GLN A 644 32.48 -22.93 48.96
C GLN A 644 32.57 -24.43 48.64
N GLY A 645 33.79 -24.95 48.43
CA GLY A 645 34.02 -26.37 48.16
C GLY A 645 33.70 -26.78 46.72
N THR A 646 34.21 -27.95 46.32
CA THR A 646 34.07 -28.48 44.95
C THR A 646 32.82 -29.35 44.85
N ILE A 647 32.00 -29.13 43.83
CA ILE A 647 30.83 -29.96 43.52
C ILE A 647 31.21 -30.98 42.45
N ALA A 648 31.09 -32.25 42.78
CA ALA A 648 31.23 -33.39 41.87
C ALA A 648 29.86 -33.83 41.36
N VAL A 649 29.80 -34.21 40.08
CA VAL A 649 28.61 -34.68 39.37
C VAL A 649 28.87 -36.08 38.84
N THR A 650 27.94 -36.99 39.10
CA THR A 650 27.90 -38.33 38.49
C THR A 650 26.60 -38.47 37.72
N ILE A 651 26.66 -39.00 36.50
CA ILE A 651 25.49 -39.25 35.66
C ILE A 651 25.55 -40.68 35.12
N ILE A 652 24.56 -41.50 35.49
CA ILE A 652 24.45 -42.89 35.06
C ILE A 652 23.18 -43.04 34.22
N GLU A 653 23.29 -43.59 33.01
CA GLU A 653 22.13 -43.89 32.17
C GLU A 653 21.40 -45.12 32.72
N GLN A 654 20.08 -45.04 32.87
CA GLN A 654 19.27 -46.17 33.33
C GLN A 654 19.12 -47.21 32.21
N ALA A 655 19.30 -48.48 32.55
CA ALA A 655 19.08 -49.58 31.62
C ALA A 655 17.60 -49.60 31.18
N THR A 656 17.36 -49.34 29.89
CA THR A 656 16.03 -49.40 29.28
C THR A 656 15.83 -50.77 28.62
N PRO A 657 14.66 -51.42 28.73
CA PRO A 657 14.38 -52.65 28.00
C PRO A 657 14.42 -52.41 26.49
N GLU A 658 15.09 -53.31 25.73
CA GLU A 658 15.46 -53.16 24.31
C GLU A 658 14.29 -52.98 23.30
N THR A 659 13.03 -52.92 23.74
CA THR A 659 11.86 -53.03 22.84
C THR A 659 11.13 -51.71 22.54
N SER A 660 11.75 -50.54 22.67
CA SER A 660 11.09 -49.26 22.32
C SER A 660 12.08 -48.17 21.89
N GLU A 661 12.29 -47.99 20.59
CA GLU A 661 13.21 -47.01 19.99
C GLU A 661 12.83 -45.51 20.18
N THR A 662 11.84 -45.20 21.02
CA THR A 662 11.21 -43.86 21.08
C THR A 662 10.97 -43.29 22.48
N ARG A 663 11.56 -43.83 23.55
CA ARG A 663 11.55 -43.16 24.87
C ARG A 663 12.78 -42.27 25.07
N ASP A 664 12.57 -41.10 25.65
CA ASP A 664 13.62 -40.23 26.17
C ASP A 664 14.52 -41.02 27.14
N ARG A 665 15.83 -40.94 26.95
CA ARG A 665 16.81 -41.59 27.82
C ARG A 665 16.72 -41.02 29.22
N LEU A 666 16.63 -41.90 30.21
CA LEU A 666 16.54 -41.54 31.62
C LEU A 666 17.89 -41.71 32.31
N PHE A 667 18.19 -40.80 33.22
CA PHE A 667 19.48 -40.74 33.92
C PHE A 667 19.28 -40.63 35.42
N ASP A 668 20.23 -41.20 36.15
CA ASP A 668 20.40 -40.98 37.59
C ASP A 668 21.57 -40.00 37.78
N VAL A 669 21.26 -38.85 38.38
CA VAL A 669 22.20 -37.74 38.58
C VAL A 669 22.46 -37.57 40.07
N THR A 670 23.73 -37.59 40.45
CA THR A 670 24.17 -37.35 41.83
C THR A 670 25.06 -36.12 41.89
N PHE A 671 24.75 -35.19 42.80
CA PHE A 671 25.63 -34.07 43.15
C PHE A 671 26.23 -34.31 44.53
N ARG A 672 27.54 -34.13 44.65
CA ARG A 672 28.26 -34.26 45.92
C ARG A 672 29.15 -33.04 46.13
N GLN A 673 28.96 -32.34 47.24
CA GLN A 673 29.83 -31.24 47.66
C GLN A 673 30.63 -31.65 48.90
N ALA A 674 31.96 -31.58 48.82
CA ALA A 674 32.83 -31.79 49.97
C ALA A 674 33.11 -30.46 50.68
N LEU A 675 32.74 -30.36 51.96
CA LEU A 675 32.90 -29.16 52.79
C LEU A 675 33.90 -29.44 53.94
N GLY A 676 35.19 -29.56 53.64
CA GLY A 676 36.25 -29.72 54.66
C GLY A 676 35.95 -30.81 55.70
N ASN A 677 36.00 -30.47 57.00
CA ASN A 677 35.76 -31.37 58.15
C ASN A 677 34.26 -31.66 58.44
N SER A 678 33.33 -31.30 57.55
CA SER A 678 31.90 -31.58 57.71
C SER A 678 31.42 -32.66 56.74
N ASP A 679 30.30 -33.31 57.08
CA ASP A 679 29.70 -34.34 56.25
C ASP A 679 29.37 -33.79 54.84
N PRO A 680 29.66 -34.55 53.77
CA PRO A 680 29.41 -34.09 52.41
C PRO A 680 27.90 -33.94 52.18
N VAL A 681 27.50 -32.84 51.53
CA VAL A 681 26.12 -32.66 51.06
C VAL A 681 25.97 -33.46 49.77
N ILE A 682 25.01 -34.40 49.76
CA ILE A 682 24.72 -35.26 48.61
C ILE A 682 23.26 -35.08 48.20
N GLU A 683 23.02 -34.86 46.91
CA GLU A 683 21.69 -34.78 46.30
C GLU A 683 21.55 -35.81 45.19
N PHE A 684 20.38 -36.44 45.09
CA PHE A 684 20.08 -37.50 44.12
C PHE A 684 18.83 -37.16 43.33
N TYR A 685 18.91 -37.34 42.01
CA TYR A 685 17.82 -37.15 41.06
C TYR A 685 17.74 -38.40 40.19
N THR A 686 16.66 -39.17 40.32
CA THR A 686 16.51 -40.49 39.71
C THR A 686 15.57 -40.43 38.52
N GLY A 687 15.92 -41.10 37.43
CA GLY A 687 15.07 -41.23 36.25
C GLY A 687 14.72 -39.90 35.57
N VAL A 688 15.67 -38.98 35.48
CA VAL A 688 15.49 -37.65 34.88
C VAL A 688 15.88 -37.62 33.40
N THR A 689 15.28 -36.72 32.64
CA THR A 689 15.72 -36.38 31.29
C THR A 689 16.67 -35.18 31.32
N ILE A 690 17.58 -35.11 30.36
CA ILE A 690 18.58 -34.04 30.25
C ILE A 690 18.41 -33.37 28.89
N GLY A 691 17.89 -32.14 28.89
CA GLY A 691 17.78 -31.28 27.71
C GLY A 691 16.56 -31.53 26.82
N THR A 692 15.48 -32.12 27.35
CA THR A 692 14.21 -32.35 26.63
C THR A 692 13.21 -31.19 26.78
N GLY A 693 13.54 -30.15 27.55
CA GLY A 693 12.68 -29.01 27.85
C GLY A 693 12.32 -28.91 29.32
N SER A 694 12.45 -27.72 29.90
CA SER A 694 12.20 -27.44 31.33
C SER A 694 10.73 -27.49 31.76
N THR A 695 9.79 -27.70 30.83
CA THR A 695 8.35 -27.82 31.12
C THR A 695 7.95 -29.23 31.54
N GLN A 696 8.80 -30.23 31.29
CA GLN A 696 8.54 -31.62 31.66
C GLN A 696 8.87 -31.86 33.14
N SER A 697 7.99 -32.54 33.86
CA SER A 697 8.16 -32.82 35.30
C SER A 697 9.39 -33.70 35.63
N ASN A 698 9.84 -34.51 34.69
CA ASN A 698 11.04 -35.34 34.79
C ASN A 698 12.30 -34.69 34.21
N SER A 699 12.25 -33.43 33.74
CA SER A 699 13.46 -32.70 33.34
C SER A 699 14.34 -32.45 34.56
N LEU A 700 15.64 -32.73 34.42
CA LEU A 700 16.64 -32.43 35.43
C LEU A 700 16.60 -30.95 35.83
N ALA A 701 16.42 -30.04 34.86
CA ALA A 701 16.39 -28.61 35.15
C ALA A 701 15.18 -28.22 35.98
N GLN A 702 14.01 -28.80 35.70
CA GLN A 702 12.80 -28.55 36.47
C GLN A 702 12.93 -29.09 37.90
N GLN A 703 13.46 -30.30 38.08
CA GLN A 703 13.63 -30.91 39.40
C GLN A 703 14.64 -30.16 40.26
N ILE A 704 15.75 -29.69 39.66
CA ILE A 704 16.77 -28.88 40.35
C ILE A 704 16.19 -27.53 40.80
N ASN A 705 15.38 -26.88 39.97
CA ASN A 705 14.97 -25.50 40.22
C ASN A 705 13.67 -25.36 41.05
N SER A 706 12.83 -26.39 41.13
CA SER A 706 11.46 -26.28 41.64
C SER A 706 11.05 -27.35 42.67
N GLY A 707 10.01 -27.05 43.45
CA GLY A 707 9.34 -28.02 44.32
C GLY A 707 10.15 -28.51 45.53
N SER A 708 9.77 -29.70 46.03
CA SER A 708 10.40 -30.38 47.17
C SER A 708 11.76 -31.01 46.84
N THR A 709 12.12 -31.09 45.55
CA THR A 709 13.40 -31.63 45.04
C THR A 709 14.40 -30.53 44.70
N ARG A 710 14.09 -29.26 44.98
CA ARG A 710 14.95 -28.13 44.65
C ARG A 710 16.36 -28.30 45.23
N SER A 711 17.36 -28.15 44.37
CA SER A 711 18.78 -28.24 44.73
C SER A 711 19.21 -27.08 45.62
N LYS A 712 20.05 -27.39 46.60
CA LYS A 712 20.82 -26.45 47.42
C LYS A 712 22.23 -26.21 46.85
N LEU A 713 22.70 -27.10 45.97
CA LEU A 713 24.05 -27.09 45.44
C LEU A 713 24.16 -26.35 44.10
N VAL A 714 23.21 -26.56 43.19
CA VAL A 714 23.28 -26.06 41.81
C VAL A 714 21.97 -25.44 41.34
N LYS A 715 22.04 -24.53 40.38
CA LYS A 715 20.93 -24.14 39.51
C LYS A 715 21.14 -24.73 38.13
N ALA A 716 20.06 -25.09 37.46
CA ALA A 716 20.11 -25.63 36.12
C ALA A 716 19.43 -24.70 35.13
N GLU A 717 19.98 -24.59 33.93
CA GLU A 717 19.41 -23.80 32.83
C GLU A 717 19.44 -24.66 31.58
N GLU A 718 18.31 -24.75 30.85
CA GLU A 718 18.28 -25.41 29.55
C GLU A 718 18.38 -24.36 28.44
N LEU A 719 19.37 -24.49 27.57
CA LEU A 719 19.57 -23.59 26.43
C LEU A 719 19.53 -24.37 25.10
N PRO A 720 18.85 -23.87 24.05
CA PRO A 720 18.81 -24.55 22.76
C PRO A 720 20.18 -24.61 22.10
N LYS A 721 20.61 -25.79 21.64
CA LYS A 721 21.94 -25.95 21.00
C LYS A 721 22.09 -25.15 19.70
N HIS A 722 21.00 -24.91 18.98
CA HIS A 722 21.05 -24.12 17.74
C HIS A 722 21.36 -22.63 17.97
N THR A 723 21.37 -22.15 19.22
CA THR A 723 21.70 -20.76 19.58
C THR A 723 23.08 -20.36 19.05
N VAL A 724 24.03 -21.30 18.94
CA VAL A 724 25.35 -21.04 18.33
C VAL A 724 25.26 -20.47 16.92
N LEU A 725 24.21 -20.81 16.15
CA LEU A 725 23.97 -20.36 14.78
C LEU A 725 23.28 -18.99 14.69
N SER A 726 22.92 -18.38 15.82
CA SER A 726 22.25 -17.09 15.85
C SER A 726 23.16 -15.98 15.35
N LEU A 727 22.61 -15.12 14.49
CA LEU A 727 23.20 -13.87 14.05
C LEU A 727 22.37 -12.71 14.63
N PRO A 728 22.81 -12.14 15.76
CA PRO A 728 22.23 -10.90 16.28
C PRO A 728 22.21 -9.79 15.24
N CYS A 729 21.25 -8.87 15.36
CA CYS A 729 21.23 -7.63 14.56
C CYS A 729 22.58 -6.89 14.70
N GLY A 730 23.13 -6.44 13.56
CA GLY A 730 24.44 -5.79 13.50
C GLY A 730 25.60 -6.77 13.29
N LYS A 731 26.75 -6.46 13.89
CA LYS A 731 28.02 -7.18 13.64
C LYS A 731 28.19 -8.36 14.59
N SER A 732 28.32 -9.56 14.03
CA SER A 732 28.68 -10.78 14.75
C SER A 732 30.11 -11.19 14.43
N ARG A 733 30.97 -11.29 15.44
CA ARG A 733 32.36 -11.73 15.29
C ARG A 733 32.46 -13.25 15.45
N TRP A 734 33.17 -13.88 14.53
CA TRP A 734 33.32 -15.33 14.46
C TRP A 734 34.79 -15.73 14.40
N ARG A 735 35.14 -16.91 14.94
CA ARG A 735 36.48 -17.51 14.87
C ARG A 735 36.40 -18.97 14.44
N TYR A 736 37.36 -19.40 13.63
CA TYR A 736 37.50 -20.78 13.16
C TYR A 736 38.69 -21.46 13.84
N LEU A 737 38.51 -22.69 14.31
CA LEU A 737 39.59 -23.51 14.87
C LEU A 737 39.50 -24.94 14.30
N ASP A 738 40.66 -25.54 14.01
CA ASP A 738 40.80 -26.92 13.54
C ASP A 738 41.67 -27.69 14.53
N CYS A 739 41.05 -28.22 15.58
CA CYS A 739 41.79 -28.98 16.58
C CYS A 739 40.91 -30.04 17.23
N TYR A 740 41.50 -31.22 17.37
CA TYR A 740 41.06 -32.20 18.36
C TYR A 740 41.75 -31.83 19.67
N ASP A 741 41.01 -31.78 20.77
CA ASP A 741 41.52 -31.56 22.12
C ASP A 741 42.84 -32.35 22.35
N SER A 742 43.78 -31.79 23.13
CA SER A 742 45.12 -32.35 23.31
C SER A 742 45.03 -33.86 23.60
N ARG A 743 45.67 -34.72 22.80
CA ARG A 743 45.52 -36.19 22.84
C ARG A 743 46.10 -36.88 24.10
N PHE A 744 46.10 -36.22 25.25
CA PHE A 744 46.60 -36.73 26.53
C PHE A 744 45.58 -37.55 27.34
N ASN A 745 44.41 -37.84 26.76
CA ASN A 745 43.30 -38.57 27.36
C ASN A 745 43.58 -40.06 27.72
N GLN A 746 44.83 -40.52 27.65
CA GLN A 746 45.27 -41.80 28.24
C GLN A 746 46.18 -41.64 29.48
N SER A 747 46.51 -40.42 29.90
CA SER A 747 47.29 -40.15 31.12
C SER A 747 46.44 -39.42 32.16
N ASN A 748 46.30 -40.05 33.34
CA ASN A 748 45.65 -39.45 34.51
C ASN A 748 46.51 -38.32 35.08
N PHE A 749 46.32 -37.10 34.61
CA PHE A 749 46.80 -35.91 35.30
C PHE A 749 45.65 -35.30 36.10
N ASN A 750 45.69 -35.53 37.40
CA ASN A 750 44.56 -35.27 38.31
C ASN A 750 44.26 -33.77 38.51
N GLN A 751 45.01 -32.85 37.89
CA GLN A 751 44.94 -31.40 38.14
C GLN A 751 45.39 -30.51 36.94
N HIS A 752 44.90 -30.73 35.71
CA HIS A 752 45.20 -29.80 34.60
C HIS A 752 43.99 -29.04 34.05
N ARG A 753 44.27 -27.78 33.67
CA ARG A 753 43.36 -26.66 33.33
C ARG A 753 42.79 -26.71 31.90
N PHE A 754 42.86 -27.86 31.22
CA PHE A 754 42.69 -27.95 29.76
C PHE A 754 41.27 -28.29 29.26
N ALA A 755 40.31 -28.59 30.13
CA ALA A 755 38.96 -28.88 29.67
C ALA A 755 38.11 -27.58 29.65
N GLY A 756 37.72 -27.11 28.47
CA GLY A 756 36.63 -26.13 28.30
C GLY A 756 36.96 -24.84 27.55
N GLY A 757 38.24 -24.42 27.52
CA GLY A 757 38.64 -23.18 26.85
C GLY A 757 38.74 -23.27 25.32
N LEU A 758 39.01 -22.12 24.67
CA LEU A 758 39.36 -22.07 23.25
C LEU A 758 40.59 -22.93 22.98
N CYS A 759 40.46 -23.88 22.08
CA CYS A 759 41.55 -24.75 21.69
C CYS A 759 42.49 -23.98 20.75
N ALA A 760 43.57 -23.47 21.34
CA ALA A 760 44.52 -22.55 20.69
C ALA A 760 45.69 -23.24 19.98
N GLU A 761 45.87 -24.55 20.19
CA GLU A 761 46.97 -25.32 19.62
C GLU A 761 46.43 -26.44 18.71
N ARG A 762 46.89 -26.47 17.46
CA ARG A 762 46.63 -27.56 16.53
C ARG A 762 47.37 -28.81 17.01
N GLY A 763 46.67 -29.94 17.11
CA GLY A 763 47.28 -31.21 17.54
C GLY A 763 48.30 -31.73 16.52
N VAL A 764 49.58 -31.42 16.71
CA VAL A 764 50.69 -32.02 15.96
C VAL A 764 51.09 -33.33 16.64
N PHE A 765 51.01 -34.46 15.92
CA PHE A 765 51.48 -35.75 16.43
C PHE A 765 53.00 -35.74 16.55
N ASN A 766 53.51 -35.56 17.77
CA ASN A 766 54.94 -35.50 18.01
C ASN A 766 55.28 -36.14 19.36
N VAL A 767 56.14 -37.16 19.33
CA VAL A 767 56.53 -37.99 20.49
C VAL A 767 57.54 -37.29 21.41
N SER A 768 57.77 -35.98 21.26
CA SER A 768 58.97 -35.29 21.79
C SER A 768 58.73 -34.10 22.72
N HIS A 769 57.50 -33.79 23.14
CA HIS A 769 57.22 -32.56 23.90
C HIS A 769 56.76 -32.84 25.34
N PHE A 770 57.70 -32.72 26.30
CA PHE A 770 57.43 -32.79 27.75
C PHE A 770 58.21 -31.69 28.52
N SER A 771 58.14 -30.42 28.09
CA SER A 771 58.67 -29.30 28.89
C SER A 771 57.74 -28.08 28.85
N THR A 772 57.81 -27.26 29.91
CA THR A 772 56.95 -26.09 30.17
C THR A 772 57.56 -24.75 29.73
N SER A 773 58.64 -24.75 28.95
CA SER A 773 59.32 -23.52 28.49
C SER A 773 59.02 -23.21 27.03
N SER A 774 58.68 -21.96 26.73
CA SER A 774 58.21 -21.42 25.44
C SER A 774 59.28 -21.29 24.33
N ASP A 775 60.34 -22.09 24.36
CA ASP A 775 61.37 -22.05 23.34
C ASP A 775 61.05 -23.00 22.18
N THR A 776 61.09 -22.48 20.96
CA THR A 776 60.87 -23.23 19.71
C THR A 776 62.03 -24.21 19.47
N ILE A 777 61.91 -25.45 19.94
CA ILE A 777 62.82 -26.53 19.59
C ILE A 777 62.16 -27.40 18.52
N ALA A 778 62.84 -27.56 17.38
CA ALA A 778 62.38 -28.42 16.29
C ALA A 778 62.35 -29.89 16.74
N ALA A 779 61.26 -30.60 16.45
CA ALA A 779 61.19 -32.02 16.77
C ALA A 779 61.93 -32.90 15.76
N VAL A 780 62.44 -34.01 16.27
CA VAL A 780 63.34 -34.95 15.57
C VAL A 780 62.73 -35.54 14.29
N PHE A 781 61.39 -35.60 14.19
CA PHE A 781 60.66 -36.23 13.08
C PHE A 781 59.82 -35.26 12.22
N THR A 782 59.96 -33.94 12.39
CA THR A 782 59.20 -32.94 11.61
C THR A 782 60.15 -32.01 10.84
N SER A 783 59.68 -31.46 9.71
CA SER A 783 60.41 -30.42 9.00
C SER A 783 60.64 -29.21 9.90
N ILE A 784 61.76 -28.52 9.70
CA ILE A 784 62.16 -27.30 10.43
C ILE A 784 61.15 -26.16 10.20
N HIS A 785 60.31 -26.28 9.17
CA HIS A 785 59.21 -25.37 8.88
C HIS A 785 57.88 -25.97 9.34
N ALA A 786 57.10 -25.18 10.09
CA ALA A 786 55.70 -25.48 10.40
C ALA A 786 54.91 -25.60 9.08
N LEU A 787 54.14 -26.68 8.93
CA LEU A 787 53.21 -26.81 7.80
C LEU A 787 52.17 -25.69 7.89
N PRO A 788 51.90 -24.95 6.81
CA PRO A 788 50.88 -23.91 6.82
C PRO A 788 49.49 -24.51 7.10
N ASP A 789 48.65 -23.77 7.82
CA ASP A 789 47.30 -24.24 8.10
C ASP A 789 46.44 -24.30 6.84
N PRO A 790 45.68 -25.41 6.64
CA PRO A 790 44.86 -25.56 5.45
C PRO A 790 43.77 -24.49 5.41
N LEU A 791 43.53 -23.93 4.23
CA LEU A 791 42.40 -23.03 3.99
C LEU A 791 41.09 -23.82 4.05
N VAL A 792 40.08 -23.22 4.67
CA VAL A 792 38.71 -23.75 4.75
C VAL A 792 37.75 -22.66 4.30
N ASN A 793 36.77 -23.03 3.48
CA ASN A 793 35.76 -22.11 2.97
C ASN A 793 34.48 -22.27 3.78
N ILE A 794 34.00 -21.17 4.35
CA ILE A 794 32.78 -21.13 5.16
C ILE A 794 31.78 -20.19 4.50
N THR A 795 30.57 -20.68 4.26
CA THR A 795 29.44 -19.91 3.74
C THR A 795 28.36 -19.80 4.81
N PHE A 796 27.90 -18.59 5.08
CA PHE A 796 26.74 -18.29 5.92
C PHE A 796 25.57 -17.93 5.02
N ASP A 797 24.46 -18.65 5.16
CA ASP A 797 23.20 -18.35 4.50
C ASP A 797 22.14 -17.99 5.55
N TRP A 798 21.52 -16.82 5.45
CA TRP A 798 20.45 -16.42 6.36
C TRP A 798 19.36 -15.64 5.64
N VAL A 799 18.24 -15.44 6.35
CA VAL A 799 17.15 -14.59 5.89
C VAL A 799 17.26 -13.26 6.63
N SER A 800 17.43 -12.19 5.86
CA SER A 800 17.41 -10.82 6.38
C SER A 800 16.03 -10.21 6.15
N HIS A 801 15.47 -9.67 7.23
CA HIS A 801 14.22 -8.92 7.21
C HIS A 801 14.55 -7.43 7.19
N ARG A 802 14.14 -6.72 6.14
CA ARG A 802 14.24 -5.25 6.12
C ARG A 802 13.15 -4.66 7.01
N ALA A 803 13.42 -3.48 7.57
CA ALA A 803 12.39 -2.66 8.19
C ALA A 803 11.22 -2.51 7.21
N GLY A 804 9.98 -2.74 7.65
CA GLY A 804 8.83 -2.29 6.87
C GLY A 804 8.93 -0.78 6.64
N ALA A 805 8.50 -0.28 5.49
CA ALA A 805 8.34 1.15 5.29
C ALA A 805 6.89 1.48 4.98
N PHE A 806 6.46 2.69 5.29
CA PHE A 806 5.21 3.19 4.72
C PHE A 806 5.36 4.66 4.41
N ALA A 807 4.67 5.06 3.35
CA ALA A 807 4.63 6.43 2.89
C ALA A 807 3.22 6.96 3.11
N VAL A 808 3.08 7.90 4.02
CA VAL A 808 1.83 8.67 4.17
C VAL A 808 1.93 9.85 3.23
N ASN A 809 1.38 9.72 2.02
CA ASN A 809 1.26 10.84 1.10
C ASN A 809 0.03 11.65 1.50
N LEU A 810 0.26 12.78 2.16
CA LEU A 810 -0.80 13.70 2.56
C LEU A 810 -1.26 14.53 1.35
N PRO A 811 -2.55 14.87 1.24
CA PRO A 811 -3.03 15.76 0.19
C PRO A 811 -2.42 17.15 0.29
N SER A 812 -2.41 17.86 -0.83
CA SER A 812 -2.10 19.30 -0.90
C SER A 812 -3.02 20.12 0.01
N ASP A 813 -4.25 19.68 0.26
CA ASP A 813 -5.23 20.31 1.15
C ASP A 813 -5.61 19.39 2.32
N LEU A 814 -5.41 19.86 3.54
CA LEU A 814 -5.81 19.15 4.76
C LEU A 814 -7.09 19.76 5.35
N PRO A 815 -7.90 18.96 6.08
CA PRO A 815 -9.07 19.49 6.78
C PRO A 815 -8.71 20.68 7.69
N PRO A 816 -9.61 21.66 7.89
CA PRO A 816 -9.34 22.88 8.65
C PRO A 816 -8.82 22.66 10.08
N GLN A 817 -9.11 21.50 10.67
CA GLN A 817 -8.63 21.08 11.99
C GLN A 817 -7.11 20.82 12.06
N PHE A 818 -6.43 20.64 10.93
CA PHE A 818 -4.96 20.47 10.85
C PHE A 818 -4.24 21.77 10.43
N GLY A 819 -4.92 22.91 10.56
CA GLY A 819 -4.44 24.23 10.18
C GLY A 819 -5.17 24.82 8.96
N GLY A 820 -5.08 26.15 8.83
CA GLY A 820 -5.63 26.85 7.68
C GLY A 820 -4.80 26.63 6.40
N LYS A 821 -5.43 26.77 5.23
CA LYS A 821 -4.77 26.54 3.93
C LYS A 821 -3.58 27.49 3.70
N PHE A 822 -2.57 27.00 3.00
CA PHE A 822 -1.45 27.81 2.54
C PHE A 822 -1.99 28.95 1.65
N ASN A 823 -1.59 30.19 1.92
CA ASN A 823 -2.09 31.43 1.30
C ASN A 823 -3.54 31.87 1.61
N GLU A 824 -4.43 31.02 2.14
CA GLU A 824 -5.80 31.44 2.52
C GLU A 824 -5.97 31.70 4.03
N ALA A 825 -5.04 31.24 4.89
CA ALA A 825 -5.05 31.50 6.34
C ALA A 825 -3.82 32.29 6.81
N ARG A 826 -3.92 32.92 7.98
CA ARG A 826 -2.85 33.68 8.65
C ARG A 826 -2.68 33.18 10.10
N PHE A 827 -1.52 33.45 10.69
CA PHE A 827 -1.26 33.12 12.09
C PHE A 827 -2.25 33.86 13.00
N SER A 828 -2.89 33.13 13.91
CA SER A 828 -3.68 33.75 14.98
C SER A 828 -2.81 34.67 15.83
N GLN A 829 -3.41 35.70 16.42
CA GLN A 829 -2.77 36.38 17.55
C GLN A 829 -2.53 35.38 18.71
N VAL A 830 -1.59 35.69 19.59
CA VAL A 830 -1.40 34.92 20.83
C VAL A 830 -2.69 35.02 21.65
N LYS A 831 -3.13 33.89 22.22
CA LYS A 831 -4.36 33.80 23.03
C LYS A 831 -4.37 34.94 24.07
N ASP A 832 -5.51 35.64 24.16
CA ASP A 832 -5.76 36.77 25.07
C ASP A 832 -4.87 38.02 24.90
N GLN A 833 -4.25 38.21 23.72
CA GLN A 833 -3.46 39.42 23.39
C GLN A 833 -3.99 40.17 22.16
N PRO A 834 -5.12 40.91 22.27
CA PRO A 834 -5.60 41.77 21.20
C PRO A 834 -4.68 42.97 20.98
N GLU A 835 -4.70 43.55 19.77
CA GLU A 835 -4.11 44.88 19.55
C GLU A 835 -5.00 45.92 20.22
N VAL A 836 -4.49 46.58 21.26
CA VAL A 836 -5.22 47.59 22.05
C VAL A 836 -4.71 48.98 21.73
N PHE A 837 -5.66 49.84 21.38
CA PHE A 837 -5.48 51.21 20.97
C PHE A 837 -6.28 52.09 21.92
N ALA A 838 -5.65 52.46 23.04
CA ALA A 838 -6.29 53.18 24.13
C ALA A 838 -6.49 54.67 23.83
N GLN A 839 -7.54 55.27 24.39
CA GLN A 839 -7.81 56.71 24.34
C GLN A 839 -7.93 57.31 22.91
N ALA A 840 -8.30 56.49 21.92
CA ALA A 840 -8.43 56.93 20.54
C ALA A 840 -9.55 57.96 20.37
N VAL A 841 -9.29 59.02 19.58
CA VAL A 841 -10.26 60.07 19.20
C VAL A 841 -10.49 60.04 17.69
N THR A 842 -11.66 60.44 17.20
CA THR A 842 -11.88 60.56 15.75
C THR A 842 -11.43 61.90 15.19
N GLU A 843 -11.38 62.94 16.03
CA GLU A 843 -10.97 64.30 15.70
C GLU A 843 -10.30 65.03 16.90
N PRO A 844 -9.51 66.09 16.65
CA PRO A 844 -9.02 66.53 15.34
C PRO A 844 -7.92 65.61 14.80
N ALA A 845 -7.73 65.55 13.47
CA ALA A 845 -6.71 64.70 12.84
C ALA A 845 -5.26 65.03 13.26
N THR A 846 -5.04 66.19 13.87
CA THR A 846 -3.77 66.63 14.45
C THR A 846 -3.47 66.01 15.82
N ASP A 847 -4.48 65.43 16.50
CA ASP A 847 -4.30 64.77 17.78
C ASP A 847 -3.41 63.53 17.62
N PRO A 848 -2.37 63.33 18.47
CA PRO A 848 -1.58 62.10 18.49
C PRO A 848 -2.43 60.82 18.63
N HIS A 849 -3.57 60.90 19.31
CA HIS A 849 -4.51 59.78 19.51
C HIS A 849 -5.61 59.71 18.43
N ALA A 850 -5.54 60.52 17.37
CA ALA A 850 -6.47 60.41 16.26
C ALA A 850 -6.46 58.98 15.69
N LEU A 851 -7.62 58.34 15.61
CA LEU A 851 -7.79 56.91 15.35
C LEU A 851 -7.05 56.46 14.08
N VAL A 852 -7.11 57.27 13.03
CA VAL A 852 -6.40 57.02 11.76
C VAL A 852 -4.88 57.01 11.96
N LYS A 853 -4.35 57.97 12.71
CA LYS A 853 -2.91 58.08 13.00
C LYS A 853 -2.46 56.97 13.95
N LEU A 854 -3.24 56.72 14.99
CA LEU A 854 -2.98 55.71 16.01
C LEU A 854 -2.89 54.30 15.41
N ILE A 855 -3.83 53.92 14.53
CA ILE A 855 -3.83 52.60 13.86
C ILE A 855 -2.67 52.47 12.86
N ASN A 856 -2.39 53.51 12.07
CA ASN A 856 -1.42 53.42 10.99
C ASN A 856 0.04 53.63 11.43
N GLN A 857 0.27 54.48 12.43
CA GLN A 857 1.60 54.95 12.83
C GLN A 857 1.96 54.57 14.28
N GLY A 858 0.98 54.32 15.14
CA GLY A 858 1.20 54.13 16.57
C GLY A 858 1.67 55.40 17.28
N ILE A 859 2.04 55.28 18.57
CA ILE A 859 2.68 56.32 19.37
C ILE A 859 3.86 55.69 20.12
N PRO A 860 5.12 55.88 19.66
CA PRO A 860 6.28 55.26 20.29
C PRO A 860 6.67 55.91 21.64
N ASP A 861 6.29 57.17 21.86
CA ASP A 861 6.75 58.00 23.00
C ASP A 861 5.81 57.99 24.22
N VAL A 862 4.85 57.06 24.28
CA VAL A 862 3.97 56.83 25.45
C VAL A 862 4.38 55.57 26.19
N THR A 863 4.04 55.46 27.48
CA THR A 863 4.40 54.28 28.30
C THR A 863 3.14 53.55 28.76
N PRO A 864 2.90 52.31 28.31
CA PRO A 864 3.67 51.56 27.32
C PRO A 864 3.50 52.11 25.88
N ALA A 865 4.50 51.90 25.03
CA ALA A 865 4.47 52.35 23.64
C ALA A 865 3.33 51.67 22.88
N ILE A 866 2.60 52.44 22.06
CA ILE A 866 1.52 51.91 21.22
C ILE A 866 2.09 51.65 19.83
N ALA A 867 2.20 50.39 19.42
CA ALA A 867 2.64 50.02 18.07
C ALA A 867 1.52 50.23 17.03
N PRO A 868 1.84 50.47 15.74
CA PRO A 868 0.83 50.48 14.68
C PRO A 868 0.19 49.09 14.51
N SER A 869 -1.05 49.04 14.00
CA SER A 869 -1.76 47.77 13.77
C SER A 869 -1.04 46.90 12.76
N HIS A 870 -0.95 45.59 12.99
CA HIS A 870 -0.43 44.64 12.01
C HIS A 870 -1.53 44.12 11.07
N LEU A 871 -2.80 44.22 11.48
CA LEU A 871 -3.93 43.59 10.80
C LEU A 871 -4.70 44.54 9.88
N ILE A 872 -4.88 45.80 10.29
CA ILE A 872 -5.70 46.76 9.56
C ILE A 872 -4.98 48.09 9.34
N GLN A 873 -5.50 48.84 8.38
CA GLN A 873 -5.19 50.24 8.15
C GLN A 873 -6.47 51.06 8.23
N ALA A 874 -6.34 52.33 8.60
CA ALA A 874 -7.47 53.24 8.75
C ALA A 874 -7.35 54.44 7.81
N GLN A 875 -8.47 54.93 7.30
CA GLN A 875 -8.53 56.19 6.53
C GLN A 875 -9.85 56.92 6.75
N GLN A 876 -9.84 58.25 6.71
CA GLN A 876 -11.06 59.05 6.73
C GLN A 876 -11.66 59.11 5.32
N VAL A 877 -12.96 58.89 5.21
CA VAL A 877 -13.72 58.96 3.95
C VAL A 877 -14.92 59.87 4.12
N THR A 878 -15.28 60.61 3.09
CA THR A 878 -16.40 61.57 3.11
C THR A 878 -17.72 60.96 2.68
N GLN A 879 -17.71 59.82 1.98
CA GLN A 879 -18.91 59.12 1.49
C GLN A 879 -18.77 57.60 1.66
N LEU A 880 -19.89 56.93 1.93
CA LEU A 880 -19.96 55.47 2.03
C LEU A 880 -20.18 54.85 0.64
N PRO A 881 -19.51 53.74 0.31
CA PRO A 881 -19.83 52.99 -0.90
C PRO A 881 -21.25 52.38 -0.85
N PRO A 882 -21.89 52.14 -2.01
CA PRO A 882 -23.21 51.52 -2.07
C PRO A 882 -23.25 50.17 -1.34
N GLY A 883 -24.30 49.94 -0.54
CA GLY A 883 -24.50 48.69 0.20
C GLY A 883 -23.82 48.61 1.57
N TRP A 884 -23.12 49.68 2.02
CA TRP A 884 -22.47 49.73 3.33
C TRP A 884 -23.30 50.52 4.36
N GLN A 885 -23.33 50.02 5.59
CA GLN A 885 -23.90 50.71 6.75
C GLN A 885 -22.77 50.98 7.77
N PRO A 886 -22.61 52.22 8.26
CA PRO A 886 -21.57 52.54 9.21
C PRO A 886 -21.97 52.09 10.61
N ILE A 887 -20.97 51.73 11.42
CA ILE A 887 -21.15 51.37 12.83
C ILE A 887 -20.91 52.61 13.68
N LYS A 888 -21.92 52.98 14.48
CA LYS A 888 -21.82 54.11 15.41
C LYS A 888 -20.90 53.76 16.59
N LEU A 889 -19.96 54.64 16.89
CA LEU A 889 -19.15 54.58 18.11
C LEU A 889 -19.94 55.12 19.31
N PRO A 890 -19.78 54.55 20.53
CA PRO A 890 -19.05 53.32 20.85
C PRO A 890 -19.89 52.04 20.63
N PHE A 891 -19.24 50.88 20.54
CA PHE A 891 -19.92 49.58 20.45
C PHE A 891 -19.16 48.48 21.21
N ARG A 892 -19.88 47.78 22.10
CA ARG A 892 -19.30 46.73 22.97
C ARG A 892 -19.20 45.37 22.29
N LYS A 893 -20.17 45.00 21.46
CA LYS A 893 -20.18 43.72 20.76
C LYS A 893 -19.19 43.80 19.60
N PRO A 894 -18.18 42.90 19.50
CA PRO A 894 -17.23 42.91 18.42
C PRO A 894 -17.91 42.89 17.04
N GLN A 895 -17.38 43.68 16.12
CA GLN A 895 -17.88 43.83 14.76
C GLN A 895 -16.81 43.36 13.79
N PHE A 896 -17.19 42.49 12.88
CA PHE A 896 -16.28 41.92 11.91
C PHE A 896 -16.15 42.81 10.68
N LEU A 897 -14.95 42.85 10.10
CA LEU A 897 -14.77 43.35 8.74
C LEU A 897 -15.55 42.45 7.76
N LYS A 898 -15.98 42.99 6.62
CA LYS A 898 -16.84 42.27 5.66
C LYS A 898 -16.37 42.43 4.21
N SER A 899 -16.86 41.55 3.35
CA SER A 899 -16.70 41.60 1.89
C SER A 899 -15.26 41.46 1.37
N GLY A 900 -14.36 40.83 2.13
CA GLY A 900 -13.05 40.41 1.65
C GLY A 900 -13.15 39.15 0.78
N THR A 901 -12.46 39.14 -0.36
CA THR A 901 -12.31 38.00 -1.29
C THR A 901 -10.83 37.69 -1.50
N PRO A 902 -10.42 36.66 -2.27
CA PRO A 902 -9.02 36.45 -2.62
C PRO A 902 -8.33 37.68 -3.27
N GLU A 903 -9.13 38.55 -3.90
CA GLU A 903 -8.65 39.69 -4.68
C GLU A 903 -8.93 41.04 -4.00
N THR A 904 -9.85 41.09 -3.02
CA THR A 904 -10.25 42.33 -2.34
C THR A 904 -10.09 42.23 -0.82
N PRO A 905 -9.63 43.29 -0.14
CA PRO A 905 -9.49 43.29 1.31
C PRO A 905 -10.85 43.53 2.00
N ALA A 906 -11.03 42.94 3.18
CA ALA A 906 -12.23 43.15 3.99
C ALA A 906 -12.25 44.57 4.60
N LYS A 907 -13.44 45.12 4.84
CA LYS A 907 -13.64 46.50 5.31
C LYS A 907 -14.70 46.64 6.42
N LEU A 908 -14.61 47.72 7.19
CA LEU A 908 -15.59 48.17 8.17
C LEU A 908 -15.61 49.71 8.20
N TYR A 909 -16.79 50.33 8.32
CA TYR A 909 -16.91 51.78 8.38
C TYR A 909 -17.46 52.22 9.73
N LEU A 910 -16.83 53.23 10.34
CA LEU A 910 -17.19 53.78 11.64
C LEU A 910 -17.76 55.20 11.48
N ALA A 911 -18.72 55.56 12.34
CA ALA A 911 -19.30 56.90 12.44
C ALA A 911 -19.34 57.36 13.91
N GLU A 912 -19.19 58.66 14.14
CA GLU A 912 -19.33 59.31 15.45
C GLU A 912 -20.24 60.54 15.35
N GLU A 913 -20.95 60.84 16.43
CA GLU A 913 -21.80 62.02 16.52
C GLU A 913 -20.93 63.30 16.65
N GLY A 914 -21.09 64.24 15.71
CA GLY A 914 -20.28 65.46 15.65
C GLY A 914 -19.13 65.42 14.64
N PHE A 915 -18.74 64.23 14.15
CA PHE A 915 -17.66 64.05 13.18
C PHE A 915 -18.17 64.15 11.73
N GLU A 916 -17.60 65.06 10.93
CA GLU A 916 -17.91 65.17 9.50
C GLU A 916 -17.16 64.09 8.69
N GLY A 917 -17.81 62.94 8.48
CA GLY A 917 -17.34 61.85 7.62
C GLY A 917 -17.45 60.46 8.26
N PHE A 918 -16.67 59.51 7.75
CA PHE A 918 -16.57 58.14 8.26
C PHE A 918 -15.11 57.72 8.36
N ILE A 919 -14.82 56.73 9.20
CA ILE A 919 -13.50 56.10 9.25
C ILE A 919 -13.63 54.70 8.64
N GLU A 920 -12.94 54.48 7.53
CA GLU A 920 -12.78 53.15 6.94
C GLU A 920 -11.65 52.42 7.65
N LEU A 921 -11.97 51.25 8.20
CA LEU A 921 -11.01 50.24 8.65
C LEU A 921 -10.94 49.15 7.59
N GLN A 922 -9.74 48.89 7.07
CA GLN A 922 -9.50 47.96 5.98
C GLN A 922 -8.40 46.98 6.36
N ALA A 923 -8.57 45.69 6.04
CA ALA A 923 -7.50 44.71 6.21
C ALA A 923 -6.26 45.11 5.38
N LYS A 924 -5.05 45.02 5.96
CA LYS A 924 -3.81 45.44 5.28
C LYS A 924 -3.45 44.61 4.05
N GLN A 925 -3.93 43.37 3.96
CA GLN A 925 -3.72 42.50 2.80
C GLN A 925 -5.07 42.02 2.27
N VAL A 926 -5.10 41.68 0.97
CA VAL A 926 -6.26 41.04 0.34
C VAL A 926 -6.44 39.61 0.87
N GLY A 927 -7.67 39.10 0.82
CA GLY A 927 -8.00 37.75 1.22
C GLY A 927 -9.29 37.66 2.05
N SER A 928 -10.00 36.54 1.88
CA SER A 928 -11.22 36.22 2.64
C SER A 928 -10.98 36.12 4.15
N TRP A 929 -9.74 35.86 4.59
CA TRP A 929 -9.32 35.85 5.99
C TRP A 929 -9.56 37.19 6.70
N GLY A 930 -9.57 38.31 5.97
CA GLY A 930 -9.81 39.63 6.55
C GLY A 930 -11.20 39.78 7.17
N ASN A 931 -12.17 38.95 6.75
CA ASN A 931 -13.53 38.95 7.30
C ASN A 931 -13.59 38.44 8.75
N GLU A 932 -12.53 37.78 9.22
CA GLU A 932 -12.43 37.22 10.57
C GLU A 932 -11.78 38.20 11.56
N ILE A 933 -11.35 39.38 11.09
CA ILE A 933 -10.84 40.45 11.96
C ILE A 933 -12.04 41.08 12.67
N ALA A 934 -12.06 40.98 13.99
CA ALA A 934 -13.07 41.58 14.84
C ALA A 934 -12.53 42.86 15.49
N VAL A 935 -13.34 43.92 15.48
CA VAL A 935 -13.03 45.20 16.10
C VAL A 935 -14.05 45.46 17.21
N SER A 936 -13.63 46.02 18.33
CA SER A 936 -14.54 46.56 19.36
C SER A 936 -14.06 47.93 19.81
N ALA A 937 -14.98 48.80 20.21
CA ALA A 937 -14.68 50.16 20.62
C ALA A 937 -15.43 50.51 21.91
N ARG A 938 -14.72 50.55 23.04
CA ARG A 938 -15.31 50.84 24.35
C ARG A 938 -15.13 52.31 24.70
N PRO A 939 -16.11 52.96 25.35
CA PRO A 939 -15.92 54.34 25.80
C PRO A 939 -14.87 54.39 26.91
N ALA A 940 -13.89 55.29 26.74
CA ALA A 940 -12.77 55.50 27.66
C ALA A 940 -12.73 56.94 28.23
N GLY A 941 -13.64 57.80 27.76
CA GLY A 941 -13.80 59.20 28.16
C GLY A 941 -14.79 59.93 27.24
N ALA A 942 -14.97 61.24 27.43
CA ALA A 942 -15.77 62.06 26.50
C ALA A 942 -15.08 62.08 25.12
N ALA A 943 -15.77 61.57 24.10
CA ALA A 943 -15.25 61.40 22.73
C ALA A 943 -13.92 60.60 22.63
N ARG A 944 -13.69 59.68 23.58
CA ARG A 944 -12.49 58.81 23.60
C ARG A 944 -12.87 57.35 23.68
N TYR A 945 -12.14 56.52 22.95
CA TYR A 945 -12.44 55.10 22.80
C TYR A 945 -11.21 54.22 23.01
N ASP A 946 -11.37 53.13 23.75
CA ASP A 946 -10.41 52.03 23.76
C ASP A 946 -10.82 51.04 22.67
N LEU A 947 -10.06 51.04 21.57
CA LEU A 947 -10.27 50.15 20.45
C LEU A 947 -9.48 48.86 20.67
N SER A 948 -10.12 47.70 20.46
CA SER A 948 -9.45 46.40 20.49
C SER A 948 -9.70 45.67 19.18
N ILE A 949 -8.62 45.19 18.57
CA ILE A 949 -8.64 44.44 17.31
C ILE A 949 -8.19 43.01 17.59
N LEU A 950 -9.03 42.05 17.21
CA LEU A 950 -8.86 40.64 17.50
C LEU A 950 -8.84 39.83 16.21
N TYR A 951 -7.93 38.87 16.13
CA TYR A 951 -7.91 37.85 15.07
C TYR A 951 -7.75 36.46 15.69
N HIS A 952 -8.84 35.68 15.67
CA HIS A 952 -8.97 34.44 16.44
C HIS A 952 -8.87 33.14 15.61
N ARG A 953 -8.44 33.18 14.33
CA ARG A 953 -8.35 31.94 13.55
C ARG A 953 -6.93 31.54 13.13
N SER A 954 -6.70 30.23 13.30
CA SER A 954 -5.61 29.35 12.89
C SER A 954 -4.21 29.66 13.44
N ARG A 955 -3.78 28.90 14.45
CA ARG A 955 -2.38 28.50 14.53
C ARG A 955 -2.13 27.49 13.41
N PHE A 956 -1.05 27.64 12.66
CA PHE A 956 -0.59 26.55 11.81
C PHE A 956 -0.05 25.45 12.73
N GLU A 957 -0.90 24.51 13.17
CA GLU A 957 -0.36 23.25 13.65
C GLU A 957 0.20 22.53 12.44
N ASN A 958 1.51 22.27 12.45
CA ASN A 958 2.14 21.54 11.38
C ASN A 958 1.46 20.17 11.35
N ALA A 959 0.71 19.83 10.30
CA ALA A 959 0.12 18.51 10.16
C ALA A 959 1.15 17.39 10.41
N ARG A 960 2.42 17.65 10.08
CA ARG A 960 3.56 16.78 10.41
C ARG A 960 3.72 16.49 11.91
N ALA A 961 3.38 17.40 12.81
CA ALA A 961 3.42 17.26 14.27
C ALA A 961 2.24 16.42 14.80
N ILE A 962 1.03 16.64 14.26
CA ILE A 962 -0.16 15.84 14.60
C ILE A 962 0.00 14.40 14.06
N VAL A 963 0.40 14.24 12.79
CA VAL A 963 0.74 12.94 12.19
C VAL A 963 1.92 12.27 12.89
N ARG A 964 2.87 13.03 13.48
CA ARG A 964 3.95 12.47 14.31
C ARG A 964 3.41 11.81 15.58
N GLY A 965 2.29 12.27 16.15
CA GLY A 965 1.82 11.82 17.47
C GLY A 965 2.51 12.53 18.63
N GLY A 966 2.84 13.82 18.48
CA GLY A 966 3.49 14.64 19.51
C GLY A 966 4.97 14.98 19.22
N GLU A 967 5.57 15.81 20.09
CA GLU A 967 6.98 16.24 19.96
C GLU A 967 8.00 15.21 20.47
N THR A 968 7.60 14.36 21.41
CA THR A 968 8.47 13.38 22.09
C THR A 968 7.83 12.00 22.18
N LEU A 969 8.66 10.96 22.02
CA LEU A 969 8.25 9.58 22.28
C LEU A 969 8.03 9.41 23.80
N PRO A 970 6.96 8.73 24.23
CA PRO A 970 6.80 8.37 25.64
C PRO A 970 8.02 7.58 26.11
N ALA A 971 8.57 7.97 27.26
CA ALA A 971 9.80 7.37 27.78
C ALA A 971 9.61 5.93 28.29
N LEU A 972 8.37 5.51 28.55
CA LEU A 972 8.01 4.21 29.08
C LEU A 972 7.17 3.42 28.06
N ALA A 973 7.49 2.13 27.88
CA ALA A 973 6.75 1.25 26.97
C ALA A 973 5.27 1.08 27.37
N GLU A 974 4.95 1.20 28.65
CA GLU A 974 3.58 1.15 29.18
C GLU A 974 2.74 2.35 28.76
N ASP A 975 3.36 3.51 28.51
CA ASP A 975 2.67 4.70 28.01
C ASP A 975 2.30 4.58 26.52
N LEU A 976 2.98 3.70 25.78
CA LEU A 976 2.60 3.33 24.41
C LEU A 976 1.33 2.47 24.37
N LEU A 977 1.00 1.79 25.47
CA LEU A 977 -0.19 0.95 25.62
C LEU A 977 -1.42 1.75 26.08
N LYS A 978 -1.25 3.02 26.46
CA LYS A 978 -2.35 3.92 26.83
C LYS A 978 -3.05 4.45 25.58
N PRO A 979 -4.40 4.49 25.54
CA PRO A 979 -5.13 5.06 24.41
C PRO A 979 -4.81 6.56 24.25
N GLY A 980 -4.26 6.94 23.09
CA GLY A 980 -3.90 8.32 22.72
C GLY A 980 -3.71 8.42 21.22
N ALA A 981 -3.45 9.62 20.67
CA ALA A 981 -3.21 9.78 19.23
C ALA A 981 -1.95 9.00 18.81
N ILE A 982 -2.16 7.84 18.18
CA ILE A 982 -1.08 6.96 17.75
C ILE A 982 -0.52 7.50 16.42
N GLY A 983 0.67 8.10 16.45
CA GLY A 983 1.28 8.75 15.30
C GLY A 983 2.44 7.98 14.68
N VAL A 984 2.98 8.50 13.58
CA VAL A 984 4.12 7.97 12.82
C VAL A 984 5.38 7.75 13.69
N LEU A 985 5.53 8.46 14.83
CA LEU A 985 6.65 8.25 15.75
C LEU A 985 6.65 6.87 16.40
N GLN A 986 5.49 6.28 16.69
CA GLN A 986 5.43 4.95 17.31
C GLN A 986 5.76 3.85 16.32
N ALA A 987 5.38 4.03 15.05
CA ALA A 987 5.84 3.15 13.99
C ALA A 987 7.36 3.26 13.80
N LYS A 988 7.94 4.47 13.86
CA LYS A 988 9.41 4.65 13.89
C LYS A 988 10.07 4.00 15.09
N ALA A 989 9.45 4.07 16.27
CA ALA A 989 9.95 3.39 17.49
C ALA A 989 9.88 1.86 17.38
N ALA A 990 8.93 1.33 16.60
CA ALA A 990 8.86 -0.09 16.24
C ALA A 990 9.83 -0.50 15.11
N GLY A 991 10.75 0.38 14.70
CA GLY A 991 11.74 0.10 13.66
C GLY A 991 11.21 0.20 12.23
N ILE A 992 10.03 0.81 12.01
CA ILE A 992 9.41 0.98 10.69
C ILE A 992 9.89 2.31 10.07
N GLN A 993 10.36 2.26 8.82
CA GLN A 993 10.76 3.45 8.07
C GLN A 993 9.51 4.18 7.56
N ALA A 994 9.08 5.21 8.29
CA ALA A 994 7.91 5.99 7.92
C ALA A 994 8.29 7.33 7.26
N THR A 995 7.75 7.58 6.08
CA THR A 995 7.89 8.84 5.32
C THR A 995 6.52 9.51 5.22
N VAL A 996 6.46 10.83 5.40
CA VAL A 996 5.23 11.60 5.18
C VAL A 996 5.53 12.60 4.08
N THR A 997 4.85 12.51 2.95
CA THR A 997 5.00 13.44 1.80
C THR A 997 3.73 14.27 1.63
N ARG A 998 3.75 15.27 0.74
CA ARG A 998 2.56 16.07 0.40
C ARG A 998 2.47 16.25 -1.11
N ASP A 999 1.30 15.98 -1.70
CA ASP A 999 1.07 16.17 -3.13
C ASP A 999 1.32 17.64 -3.54
N GLY A 1000 2.04 17.84 -4.65
CA GLY A 1000 2.48 19.15 -5.15
C GLY A 1000 3.90 19.57 -4.74
N CYS A 1001 4.52 18.90 -3.78
CA CYS A 1001 5.96 18.98 -3.54
C CYS A 1001 6.68 17.88 -4.35
N GLY A 1002 6.73 18.03 -5.67
CA GLY A 1002 7.35 17.02 -6.54
C GLY A 1002 8.85 16.87 -6.33
N ASP A 1003 9.31 15.61 -6.44
CA ASP A 1003 10.71 15.15 -6.53
C ASP A 1003 11.58 15.82 -7.62
N GLY A 1004 11.04 16.78 -8.37
CA GLY A 1004 11.74 17.54 -9.40
C GLY A 1004 12.76 18.56 -8.87
N VAL A 1005 12.72 18.91 -7.58
CA VAL A 1005 13.68 19.86 -6.98
C VAL A 1005 14.96 19.17 -6.47
N PHE A 1006 14.94 17.85 -6.24
CA PHE A 1006 16.05 17.13 -5.61
C PHE A 1006 17.10 16.56 -6.58
N ARG A 1007 16.97 16.75 -7.90
CA ARG A 1007 17.95 16.27 -8.89
C ARG A 1007 18.95 17.33 -9.40
N GLY A 1008 18.89 18.57 -8.90
CA GLY A 1008 19.63 19.70 -9.48
C GLY A 1008 20.77 20.29 -8.66
N MET A 1009 20.98 19.91 -7.40
CA MET A 1009 22.01 20.54 -6.55
C MET A 1009 23.00 19.50 -6.03
N GLY A 1010 24.23 19.61 -6.51
CA GLY A 1010 25.37 18.78 -6.12
C GLY A 1010 25.80 19.01 -4.68
N ASP A 1011 26.56 18.02 -4.20
CA ASP A 1011 26.96 17.67 -2.83
C ASP A 1011 27.67 18.73 -1.94
N GLU A 1012 27.63 20.03 -2.22
CA GLU A 1012 28.39 21.02 -1.40
C GLU A 1012 27.57 21.96 -0.49
N ASP A 1013 26.25 22.06 -0.62
CA ASP A 1013 25.45 23.05 0.16
C ASP A 1013 24.64 22.47 1.35
N ASN A 1014 24.93 21.25 1.78
CA ASN A 1014 24.19 20.56 2.85
C ASN A 1014 24.46 21.09 4.28
N SER A 1015 25.32 22.11 4.44
CA SER A 1015 25.67 22.67 5.76
C SER A 1015 24.89 23.93 6.15
N SER A 1016 24.31 24.66 5.18
CA SER A 1016 23.65 25.95 5.44
C SER A 1016 22.15 25.83 5.76
N PHE A 1017 21.49 24.74 5.34
CA PHE A 1017 20.05 24.54 5.55
C PHE A 1017 19.66 23.91 6.90
N HIS A 1018 20.60 23.31 7.64
CA HIS A 1018 20.31 22.68 8.94
C HIS A 1018 20.13 23.68 10.11
N SER A 1019 20.50 24.95 9.94
CA SER A 1019 20.43 25.95 11.02
C SER A 1019 19.11 26.72 11.09
N ALA A 1020 18.32 26.78 10.01
CA ALA A 1020 17.12 27.62 9.95
C ALA A 1020 15.79 26.90 10.32
N MET A 1021 15.81 25.59 10.60
CA MET A 1021 14.60 24.79 10.86
C MET A 1021 14.39 24.35 12.32
N LEU A 1022 15.15 24.95 13.25
CA LEU A 1022 15.06 24.71 14.70
C LEU A 1022 14.77 25.99 15.51
N LYS A 1023 13.99 26.92 14.95
CA LYS A 1023 13.34 28.00 15.71
C LYS A 1023 11.85 28.02 15.45
#